data_AF-A0A2Z6RU31-F1
#
_entry.id   AF-A0A2Z6RU31-F1
#
_cell.length_a   1.000
_cell.length_b   1.000
_cell.length_c   1.000
_cell.angle_alpha   90.00
_cell.angle_beta   90.00
_cell.angle_gamma   90.00
#
_symmetry.space_group_name_H-M   'P 1'
#
loop_
_entity.id
_entity.type
_entity.pdbx_description
1 polymer ?
#
loop_
_entity_poly.entity_id
_entity_poly.type
_entity_poly.pdbx_seq_one_letter_code
_entity_poly.pdbx_strand_id
1 'polypeptide(L)'
;MSSDISNISKDDENFLKELLKEFYRQIINIENYKNFKNNLTEWIRDYFIYNKKDIRIILKLMKDHDENENWFSSLIGFFYENGLVHDDDDDESDDDDITNKDLILIYYLTPIKKYDEIKKLTSIYQLLNIIISKYLLSFSYYKDIVLDKKVKVSKELKILENAHHVMSHNQFENFNGLKINICKDELNVMEKYFESQDKIFNENQIEKKELIELNNLGYCYQHGVGKKKDEFKAFEFYLKSAEGGNPEAQNNLGYCYQNGIGITKDEKKAFEWYLKAANEGDSHAQYNLGICYQNGIGIYQDYKNAFKWYLKSSESDYSPAQYMLGNCYLNEIGTEKNFEKTIYWYNKAAENGNKFAQYNLGNYYKSGEVVKKDEKKAFEYYKKSAIQEFLNAQFEHAYCYDIGIGTKVNKVKALELYKIAAEKGHVNAQTNLGILYQNGEITKNFENFEKAIYWYNKAAEQGCKIAQYNLGNYYRFGVVVGKDAVKAFEYYKKSADQEYLEAQFELGYCYTNGIGTEVNKLKALEMYEIAAGKGHDIAQNNLGLLYEYGDGIEKDLKQAIYWFNKAAENGCGMSQYYLGNHYKLGIEVEKDEVKAFEYYKKSADEEFLDAQYELGYCYSNGIGTEVDQIKAFELYNIAAENGNINAQNSIACSYEKGEGIEKNLEEAFKWYNKAAENGNEVAIYNLAGCYRYGKGVEKDEVKALEYYKKSADKDYLNALFELGYCYDSGIGTEINKTKAFEKYKIAAEKGHNIAQYNLGILYKNGEGTEKNLEQTVYWYNKAAESGYEVAEYSLGNCYKSGIGIEKDEIKAFEYYKKSADKDYLNAQLELGYCYYLGVGTEVNYFKAFELYKIAAEKGSSVGQNNLGNLYVNGEGTEKDEAKGFELYKKSADQGCLNAQCQLGYCYEKGIGTEVDKVKAFESYEIAADKGSCVAQNNLGILYENGEGTEKDKVKAFEFYTKAANQGYLNAQCQLGYCYDKGIGTDIDKAKAFELYKTAAEKGSVNAQNNLGILYFWGNATEKNLEKAIYWLQKAVENGDEVAYDNLGICYELGIGINKNEIKAFELYKKSTEKGYLNAALNLGYCYVNGIGTEIDKEKGFKYYDKITEKGSIEFLKSFYDNGENILNDLNLVNDLYKKLTVNDNSFVLYELGKIYEIGKGVNKNLIRAFGFYKQAAEKGCINGKYKLGYYILHGIIVEIDKEKAFNLLKESAEGGNDDAQKILAQYEQDEDIGENVDS
;
A
#
# COMPACT_ATOMS: atom_id res chain seq x y z
N MET A 1 -48.89 41.87 -74.56
CA MET A 1 -49.66 43.13 -74.53
C MET A 1 -48.68 44.23 -74.18
N SER A 2 -48.26 45.01 -75.17
CA SER A 2 -47.45 46.22 -75.00
C SER A 2 -48.38 47.43 -74.81
N SER A 3 -48.17 48.20 -73.75
CA SER A 3 -48.31 49.67 -73.76
C SER A 3 -47.95 50.24 -72.38
N ASP A 4 -46.95 51.11 -72.40
CA ASP A 4 -46.68 52.23 -71.49
C ASP A 4 -46.34 51.94 -70.01
N ILE A 5 -45.04 51.67 -69.76
CA ILE A 5 -44.39 52.02 -68.49
C ILE A 5 -43.34 53.08 -68.83
N SER A 6 -43.77 54.34 -68.97
CA SER A 6 -42.85 55.48 -68.99
C SER A 6 -43.21 56.53 -67.93
N ASN A 7 -44.06 56.19 -66.95
CA ASN A 7 -44.34 57.07 -65.82
C ASN A 7 -44.13 56.29 -64.52
N ILE A 8 -43.09 56.66 -63.77
CA ILE A 8 -42.83 56.18 -62.41
C ILE A 8 -43.99 56.66 -61.51
N SER A 9 -44.60 55.75 -60.76
CA SER A 9 -45.69 56.14 -59.84
C SER A 9 -45.14 56.94 -58.68
N LYS A 10 -45.96 57.81 -58.08
CA LYS A 10 -45.55 58.62 -56.91
C LYS A 10 -45.12 57.75 -55.72
N ASP A 11 -45.72 56.57 -55.58
CA ASP A 11 -45.36 55.61 -54.53
C ASP A 11 -44.00 54.94 -54.80
N ASP A 12 -43.69 54.67 -56.08
CA ASP A 12 -42.37 54.15 -56.48
C ASP A 12 -41.28 55.22 -56.33
N GLU A 13 -41.58 56.47 -56.66
CA GLU A 13 -40.66 57.60 -56.46
C GLU A 13 -40.35 57.83 -54.97
N ASN A 14 -41.37 57.77 -54.10
CA ASN A 14 -41.19 57.85 -52.65
C ASN A 14 -40.34 56.69 -52.12
N PHE A 15 -40.58 55.48 -52.62
CA PHE A 15 -39.79 54.31 -52.23
C PHE A 15 -38.32 54.44 -52.63
N LEU A 16 -38.03 54.90 -53.87
CA LEU A 16 -36.67 55.11 -54.35
C LEU A 16 -35.93 56.17 -53.52
N LYS A 17 -36.62 57.26 -53.17
CA LYS A 17 -36.10 58.32 -52.28
C LYS A 17 -35.74 57.78 -50.90
N GLU A 18 -36.62 57.00 -50.27
CA GLU A 18 -36.35 56.39 -48.97
C GLU A 18 -35.23 55.34 -49.04
N LEU A 19 -35.18 54.53 -50.10
CA LEU A 19 -34.07 53.59 -50.32
C LEU A 19 -32.71 54.31 -50.33
N LEU A 20 -32.62 55.45 -51.01
CA LEU A 20 -31.38 56.25 -51.07
C LEU A 20 -30.98 56.80 -49.68
N LYS A 21 -31.96 57.29 -48.90
CA LYS A 21 -31.72 57.81 -47.54
C LYS A 21 -31.26 56.71 -46.59
N GLU A 22 -31.93 55.56 -46.61
CA GLU A 22 -31.60 54.44 -45.73
C GLU A 22 -30.26 53.81 -46.12
N PHE A 23 -29.95 53.71 -47.41
CA PHE A 23 -28.64 53.26 -47.88
C PHE A 23 -27.52 54.20 -47.42
N TYR A 24 -27.74 55.52 -47.51
CA TYR A 24 -26.82 56.50 -46.94
C TYR A 24 -26.64 56.31 -45.43
N ARG A 25 -27.73 56.10 -44.66
CA ARG A 25 -27.66 55.83 -43.22
C ARG A 25 -26.82 54.61 -42.91
N GLN A 26 -26.89 53.56 -43.72
CA GLN A 26 -26.01 52.41 -43.55
C GLN A 26 -24.55 52.75 -43.83
N ILE A 27 -24.25 53.52 -44.88
CA ILE A 27 -22.87 53.95 -45.17
C ILE A 27 -22.25 54.73 -44.01
N ILE A 28 -22.99 55.64 -43.37
CA ILE A 28 -22.47 56.45 -42.26
C ILE A 28 -22.40 55.69 -40.92
N ASN A 29 -23.17 54.61 -40.76
CA ASN A 29 -23.14 53.76 -39.56
C ASN A 29 -22.04 52.70 -39.61
N ILE A 30 -21.22 52.68 -40.66
CA ILE A 30 -20.16 51.69 -40.80
C ILE A 30 -18.90 52.18 -40.10
N GLU A 31 -18.61 51.53 -38.98
CA GLU A 31 -17.40 51.74 -38.19
C GLU A 31 -16.32 50.67 -38.48
N ASN A 32 -16.63 49.60 -39.25
CA ASN A 32 -15.68 48.53 -39.61
C ASN A 32 -15.57 48.27 -41.14
N TYR A 33 -14.44 48.68 -41.70
CA TYR A 33 -14.17 48.69 -43.15
C TYR A 33 -13.91 47.32 -43.79
N LYS A 34 -13.57 46.29 -43.00
CA LYS A 34 -13.10 44.99 -43.55
C LYS A 34 -14.22 44.15 -44.16
N ASN A 35 -15.45 44.28 -43.63
CA ASN A 35 -16.63 43.54 -44.08
C ASN A 35 -17.75 44.46 -44.62
N PHE A 36 -17.47 45.75 -44.82
CA PHE A 36 -18.41 46.80 -45.27
C PHE A 36 -19.29 46.35 -46.43
N LYS A 37 -18.67 45.83 -47.50
CA LYS A 37 -19.35 45.44 -48.74
C LYS A 37 -20.35 44.31 -48.52
N ASN A 38 -19.98 43.30 -47.72
CA ASN A 38 -20.85 42.16 -47.41
C ASN A 38 -22.02 42.60 -46.51
N ASN A 39 -21.75 43.40 -45.49
CA ASN A 39 -22.78 43.92 -44.58
C ASN A 39 -23.81 44.78 -45.33
N LEU A 40 -23.36 45.65 -46.23
CA LEU A 40 -24.24 46.53 -47.00
C LEU A 40 -25.06 45.74 -48.04
N THR A 41 -24.47 44.68 -48.61
CA THR A 41 -25.14 43.75 -49.53
C THR A 41 -26.21 42.92 -48.81
N GLU A 42 -25.89 42.36 -47.64
CA GLU A 42 -26.85 41.65 -46.80
C GLU A 42 -27.98 42.57 -46.34
N TRP A 43 -27.64 43.78 -45.88
CA TRP A 43 -28.65 44.77 -45.51
C TRP A 43 -29.57 45.11 -46.67
N ILE A 44 -29.05 45.33 -47.89
CA ILE A 44 -29.91 45.54 -49.07
C ILE A 44 -30.85 44.34 -49.25
N ARG A 45 -30.34 43.11 -49.21
CA ARG A 45 -31.19 41.92 -49.40
C ARG A 45 -32.30 41.87 -48.35
N ASP A 46 -31.97 42.09 -47.09
CA ASP A 46 -32.94 42.12 -45.99
C ASP A 46 -33.94 43.27 -46.12
N TYR A 47 -33.49 44.47 -46.54
CA TYR A 47 -34.33 45.64 -46.75
C TYR A 47 -35.39 45.41 -47.82
N PHE A 48 -35.03 44.74 -48.91
CA PHE A 48 -35.97 44.39 -49.99
C PHE A 48 -36.93 43.27 -49.60
N ILE A 49 -36.46 42.26 -48.86
CA ILE A 49 -37.31 41.20 -48.28
C ILE A 49 -38.36 41.80 -47.34
N TYR A 50 -37.93 42.69 -46.43
CA TYR A 50 -38.80 43.36 -45.47
C TYR A 50 -39.88 44.21 -46.16
N ASN A 51 -39.52 44.96 -47.20
CA ASN A 51 -40.44 45.83 -47.94
C ASN A 51 -41.21 45.11 -49.07
N LYS A 52 -41.00 43.81 -49.28
CA LYS A 52 -41.65 42.99 -50.33
C LYS A 52 -41.50 43.56 -51.75
N LYS A 53 -40.32 44.09 -52.08
CA LYS A 53 -40.01 44.65 -53.41
C LYS A 53 -39.00 43.76 -54.15
N ASP A 54 -39.17 43.57 -55.46
CA ASP A 54 -38.22 42.82 -56.29
C ASP A 54 -37.07 43.73 -56.71
N ILE A 55 -35.83 43.30 -56.40
CA ILE A 55 -34.61 44.07 -56.65
C ILE A 55 -34.40 44.40 -58.14
N ARG A 56 -34.84 43.53 -59.06
CA ARG A 56 -34.74 43.75 -60.52
C ARG A 56 -35.69 44.84 -61.00
N ILE A 57 -36.92 44.85 -60.47
CA ILE A 57 -37.92 45.88 -60.79
C ILE A 57 -37.43 47.25 -60.31
N ILE A 58 -36.91 47.31 -59.08
CA ILE A 58 -36.39 48.57 -58.52
C ILE A 58 -35.14 49.05 -59.26
N LEU A 59 -34.22 48.15 -59.64
CA LEU A 59 -33.05 48.52 -60.45
C LEU A 59 -33.47 49.12 -61.81
N LYS A 60 -34.48 48.54 -62.46
CA LYS A 60 -35.04 49.08 -63.71
C LYS A 60 -35.68 50.45 -63.49
N LEU A 61 -36.47 50.62 -62.41
CA LEU A 61 -37.05 51.92 -62.05
C LEU A 61 -35.99 53.00 -61.78
N MET A 62 -34.87 52.66 -61.13
CA MET A 62 -33.77 53.61 -60.93
C MET A 62 -33.11 54.01 -62.26
N LYS A 63 -32.97 53.08 -63.22
CA LYS A 63 -32.38 53.34 -64.53
C LYS A 63 -33.25 54.22 -65.42
N ASP A 64 -34.55 53.95 -65.42
CA ASP A 64 -35.53 54.63 -66.27
C ASP A 64 -35.99 55.98 -65.69
N HIS A 65 -35.49 56.39 -64.51
CA HIS A 65 -35.84 57.64 -63.83
C HIS A 65 -35.16 58.87 -64.46
N ASP A 66 -35.89 59.98 -64.64
CA ASP A 66 -35.37 61.21 -65.25
C ASP A 66 -34.13 61.78 -64.51
N GLU A 67 -34.16 61.75 -63.18
CA GLU A 67 -33.04 62.13 -62.30
C GLU A 67 -32.05 60.99 -61.99
N ASN A 68 -32.06 59.87 -62.73
CA ASN A 68 -31.19 58.71 -62.50
C ASN A 68 -29.74 59.13 -62.22
N GLU A 69 -29.15 59.89 -63.13
CA GLU A 69 -27.75 60.31 -63.03
C GLU A 69 -27.48 61.17 -61.78
N ASN A 70 -28.47 61.94 -61.32
CA ASN A 70 -28.36 62.83 -60.17
C ASN A 70 -28.62 62.11 -58.85
N TRP A 71 -29.59 61.19 -58.77
CA TRP A 71 -30.04 60.60 -57.51
C TRP A 71 -29.56 59.17 -57.29
N PHE A 72 -29.40 58.37 -58.34
CA PHE A 72 -29.28 56.92 -58.19
C PHE A 72 -28.05 56.30 -58.85
N SER A 73 -27.30 57.07 -59.65
CA SER A 73 -26.12 56.58 -60.37
C SER A 73 -25.13 55.79 -59.48
N SER A 74 -24.81 56.26 -58.27
CA SER A 74 -23.91 55.54 -57.36
C SER A 74 -24.52 54.26 -56.81
N LEU A 75 -25.83 54.26 -56.54
CA LEU A 75 -26.54 53.08 -56.04
C LEU A 75 -26.68 52.01 -57.13
N ILE A 76 -26.94 52.42 -58.38
CA ILE A 76 -26.94 51.52 -59.54
C ILE A 76 -25.56 50.88 -59.73
N GLY A 77 -24.49 51.67 -59.64
CA GLY A 77 -23.12 51.16 -59.67
C GLY A 77 -22.86 50.11 -58.59
N PHE A 78 -23.36 50.33 -57.36
CA PHE A 78 -23.24 49.37 -56.26
C PHE A 78 -23.96 48.05 -56.53
N PHE A 79 -25.17 48.09 -57.12
CA PHE A 79 -25.95 46.89 -57.41
C PHE A 79 -25.21 45.97 -58.40
N TYR A 80 -24.59 46.58 -59.41
CA TYR A 80 -23.76 45.87 -60.38
C TYR A 80 -22.45 45.35 -59.77
N GLU A 81 -21.75 46.16 -58.97
CA GLU A 81 -20.48 45.77 -58.36
C GLU A 81 -20.60 44.58 -57.38
N ASN A 82 -21.80 44.33 -56.86
CA ASN A 82 -22.08 43.31 -55.85
C ASN A 82 -22.85 42.09 -56.37
N GLY A 83 -23.12 42.02 -57.67
CA GLY A 83 -23.88 40.90 -58.26
C GLY A 83 -25.27 40.74 -57.61
N LEU A 84 -25.90 41.86 -57.25
CA LEU A 84 -27.24 41.85 -56.66
C LEU A 84 -28.34 41.50 -57.67
N VAL A 85 -28.00 41.47 -58.97
CA VAL A 85 -28.79 40.96 -60.08
C VAL A 85 -27.85 40.12 -60.97
N HIS A 86 -28.23 38.88 -61.27
CA HIS A 86 -27.61 38.07 -62.33
C HIS A 86 -28.41 38.30 -63.62
N ASP A 87 -27.74 38.66 -64.71
CA ASP A 87 -28.33 38.63 -66.05
C ASP A 87 -28.41 37.15 -66.48
N ASP A 88 -29.62 36.58 -66.50
CA ASP A 88 -29.88 35.19 -66.89
C ASP A 88 -30.06 35.02 -68.42
N ASP A 89 -29.69 36.01 -69.23
CA ASP A 89 -29.75 35.92 -70.69
C ASP A 89 -28.48 36.52 -71.32
N ASP A 90 -27.39 35.74 -71.36
CA ASP A 90 -26.54 35.59 -72.56
C ASP A 90 -25.50 34.48 -72.36
N ASP A 91 -25.50 33.56 -73.32
CA ASP A 91 -24.69 32.35 -73.44
C ASP A 91 -23.17 32.62 -73.53
N GLU A 92 -22.42 31.63 -73.05
CA GLU A 92 -21.00 31.32 -73.27
C GLU A 92 -20.24 32.10 -74.38
N SER A 93 -19.27 32.93 -73.99
CA SER A 93 -17.92 32.93 -74.60
C SER A 93 -16.89 33.71 -73.78
N ASP A 94 -15.78 33.03 -73.47
CA ASP A 94 -14.54 33.59 -72.90
C ASP A 94 -13.88 34.65 -73.82
N ASP A 95 -13.10 35.54 -73.19
CA ASP A 95 -12.15 36.52 -73.75
C ASP A 95 -12.71 37.77 -74.46
N ASP A 96 -13.04 38.80 -73.67
CA ASP A 96 -12.41 40.13 -73.80
C ASP A 96 -12.61 40.95 -72.51
N ASP A 97 -11.59 40.92 -71.65
CA ASP A 97 -11.50 41.55 -70.32
C ASP A 97 -11.27 43.09 -70.43
N ILE A 98 -12.22 43.77 -71.08
CA ILE A 98 -12.41 45.23 -71.08
C ILE A 98 -13.91 45.53 -70.89
N THR A 99 -14.24 46.39 -69.91
CA THR A 99 -15.53 47.09 -69.66
C THR A 99 -16.70 46.40 -68.91
N ASN A 100 -16.49 45.96 -67.66
CA ASN A 100 -17.56 46.02 -66.63
C ASN A 100 -17.18 46.89 -65.42
N LYS A 101 -15.88 46.96 -65.08
CA LYS A 101 -15.34 47.90 -64.09
C LYS A 101 -15.40 49.37 -64.53
N ASP A 102 -15.16 49.65 -65.81
CA ASP A 102 -15.19 51.02 -66.34
C ASP A 102 -16.61 51.60 -66.30
N LEU A 103 -17.63 50.75 -66.53
CA LEU A 103 -19.04 51.14 -66.42
C LEU A 103 -19.43 51.49 -64.97
N ILE A 104 -18.99 50.68 -63.99
CA ILE A 104 -19.20 50.93 -62.56
C ILE A 104 -18.49 52.22 -62.12
N LEU A 105 -17.25 52.43 -62.60
CA LEU A 105 -16.49 53.64 -62.32
C LEU A 105 -17.16 54.88 -62.93
N ILE A 106 -17.74 54.77 -64.13
CA ILE A 106 -18.56 55.83 -64.73
C ILE A 106 -19.74 56.15 -63.82
N TYR A 107 -20.52 55.15 -63.37
CA TYR A 107 -21.64 55.36 -62.44
C TYR A 107 -21.23 56.08 -61.14
N TYR A 108 -20.07 55.74 -60.57
CA TYR A 108 -19.54 56.42 -59.38
C TYR A 108 -18.96 57.82 -59.66
N LEU A 109 -18.55 58.12 -60.89
CA LEU A 109 -18.01 59.45 -61.25
C LEU A 109 -19.09 60.42 -61.75
N THR A 110 -20.18 59.92 -62.33
CA THR A 110 -21.28 60.71 -62.89
C THR A 110 -21.82 61.80 -61.95
N PRO A 111 -22.18 61.52 -60.68
CA PRO A 111 -22.74 62.56 -59.81
C PRO A 111 -21.69 63.59 -59.36
N ILE A 112 -20.41 63.22 -59.31
CA ILE A 112 -19.31 64.13 -58.97
C ILE A 112 -19.03 65.09 -60.14
N LYS A 113 -18.96 64.57 -61.37
CA LYS A 113 -18.73 65.38 -62.59
C LYS A 113 -19.84 66.41 -62.81
N LYS A 114 -21.10 65.99 -62.67
CA LYS A 114 -22.25 66.92 -62.78
C LYS A 114 -22.22 68.04 -61.73
N TYR A 115 -21.79 67.73 -60.51
CA TYR A 115 -21.63 68.76 -59.48
C TYR A 115 -20.53 69.78 -59.83
N ASP A 116 -19.39 69.33 -60.35
CA ASP A 116 -18.28 70.23 -60.72
C ASP A 116 -18.64 71.15 -61.90
N GLU A 117 -19.51 70.70 -62.81
CA GLU A 117 -20.03 71.50 -63.92
C GLU A 117 -21.03 72.58 -63.45
N ILE A 118 -21.91 72.25 -62.51
CA ILE A 118 -23.04 73.13 -62.11
C ILE A 118 -22.69 74.00 -60.89
N LYS A 119 -21.74 73.57 -60.04
CA LYS A 119 -21.31 74.20 -58.77
C LYS A 119 -22.46 74.61 -57.83
N LYS A 120 -23.61 73.95 -57.94
CA LYS A 120 -24.81 74.20 -57.14
C LYS A 120 -25.54 72.88 -56.87
N LEU A 121 -25.91 72.62 -55.63
CA LEU A 121 -26.76 71.48 -55.24
C LEU A 121 -28.23 71.85 -55.45
N THR A 122 -28.98 70.97 -56.10
CA THR A 122 -30.39 71.20 -56.45
C THR A 122 -31.37 70.34 -55.65
N SER A 123 -30.91 69.27 -55.01
CA SER A 123 -31.75 68.43 -54.13
C SER A 123 -30.92 67.70 -53.08
N ILE A 124 -31.57 67.27 -51.99
CA ILE A 124 -30.93 66.41 -50.98
C ILE A 124 -30.50 65.08 -51.59
N TYR A 125 -31.28 64.52 -52.51
CA TYR A 125 -31.00 63.24 -53.14
C TYR A 125 -29.74 63.30 -54.02
N GLN A 126 -29.51 64.44 -54.69
CA GLN A 126 -28.26 64.70 -55.38
C GLN A 126 -27.07 64.76 -54.42
N LEU A 127 -27.23 65.42 -53.27
CA LEU A 127 -26.20 65.46 -52.23
C LEU A 127 -25.90 64.06 -51.67
N LEU A 128 -26.94 63.28 -51.33
CA LEU A 128 -26.82 61.92 -50.85
C LEU A 128 -26.09 61.04 -51.86
N ASN A 129 -26.47 61.11 -53.14
CA ASN A 129 -25.83 60.35 -54.20
C ASN A 129 -24.35 60.74 -54.37
N ILE A 130 -24.00 62.04 -54.32
CA ILE A 130 -22.59 62.48 -54.34
C ILE A 130 -21.80 61.93 -53.14
N ILE A 131 -22.38 61.92 -51.94
CA ILE A 131 -21.71 61.41 -50.74
C ILE A 131 -21.52 59.90 -50.86
N ILE A 132 -22.57 59.16 -51.22
CA ILE A 132 -22.51 57.73 -51.49
C ILE A 132 -21.42 57.44 -52.53
N SER A 133 -21.38 58.21 -53.62
CA SER A 133 -20.35 58.09 -54.66
C SER A 133 -18.95 58.26 -54.14
N LYS A 134 -18.68 59.31 -53.37
CA LYS A 134 -17.33 59.56 -52.81
C LYS A 134 -16.88 58.43 -51.91
N TYR A 135 -17.80 57.87 -51.10
CA TYR A 135 -17.53 56.71 -50.26
C TYR A 135 -17.24 55.46 -51.09
N LEU A 136 -18.10 55.09 -52.03
CA LEU A 136 -17.93 53.90 -52.88
C LEU A 136 -16.71 54.00 -53.80
N LEU A 137 -16.41 55.19 -54.33
CA LEU A 137 -15.25 55.47 -55.17
C LEU A 137 -13.95 55.36 -54.37
N SER A 138 -13.91 55.90 -53.15
CA SER A 138 -12.73 55.76 -52.28
C SER A 138 -12.45 54.28 -51.98
N PHE A 139 -13.47 53.48 -51.70
CA PHE A 139 -13.32 52.05 -51.43
C PHE A 139 -12.84 51.27 -52.67
N SER A 140 -13.41 51.58 -53.84
CA SER A 140 -13.00 50.98 -55.12
C SER A 140 -11.52 51.26 -55.43
N TYR A 141 -11.05 52.48 -55.15
CA TYR A 141 -9.67 52.92 -55.39
C TYR A 141 -8.64 52.27 -54.45
N TYR A 142 -8.99 52.01 -53.19
CA TYR A 142 -8.07 51.39 -52.21
C TYR A 142 -7.97 49.86 -52.31
N LYS A 143 -9.03 49.18 -52.78
CA LYS A 143 -9.00 47.73 -53.05
C LYS A 143 -7.87 47.34 -54.01
N ASP A 144 -7.61 48.17 -55.02
CA ASP A 144 -6.55 47.92 -56.02
C ASP A 144 -5.14 48.27 -55.51
N ILE A 145 -5.00 49.11 -54.48
CA ILE A 145 -3.72 49.41 -53.80
C ILE A 145 -3.32 48.27 -52.84
N VAL A 146 -4.29 47.62 -52.19
CA VAL A 146 -4.06 46.51 -51.24
C VAL A 146 -3.79 45.17 -51.96
N LEU A 147 -4.16 45.03 -53.24
CA LEU A 147 -4.05 43.77 -54.01
C LEU A 147 -2.86 43.67 -54.99
N ASP A 148 -1.91 44.61 -54.95
CA ASP A 148 -0.71 44.68 -55.82
C ASP A 148 -0.91 44.20 -57.27
N LYS A 149 -1.74 44.93 -58.03
CA LYS A 149 -1.80 44.82 -59.50
C LYS A 149 -1.59 46.19 -60.14
N LYS A 150 -0.33 46.66 -60.18
CA LYS A 150 0.11 47.61 -61.20
C LYS A 150 -0.07 46.94 -62.57
N VAL A 151 -0.87 47.54 -63.47
CA VAL A 151 -0.50 47.78 -64.89
C VAL A 151 -1.63 48.32 -65.79
N LYS A 152 -2.93 48.23 -65.47
CA LYS A 152 -3.97 48.42 -66.52
C LYS A 152 -4.97 49.59 -66.42
N VAL A 153 -4.67 50.70 -65.73
CA VAL A 153 -5.57 51.89 -65.72
C VAL A 153 -4.81 53.22 -65.88
N SER A 154 -3.80 53.30 -66.74
CA SER A 154 -2.99 54.53 -66.90
C SER A 154 -3.48 55.51 -67.98
N LYS A 155 -4.56 55.20 -68.71
CA LYS A 155 -5.04 56.05 -69.82
C LYS A 155 -6.23 56.96 -69.49
N GLU A 156 -7.10 56.58 -68.56
CA GLU A 156 -8.23 57.44 -68.13
C GLU A 156 -7.91 58.29 -66.89
N LEU A 157 -6.85 57.93 -66.14
CA LEU A 157 -6.37 58.65 -64.96
C LEU A 157 -5.81 60.06 -65.24
N LYS A 158 -5.54 60.41 -66.51
CA LYS A 158 -5.19 61.80 -66.90
C LYS A 158 -6.33 62.81 -66.70
N ILE A 159 -7.58 62.33 -66.59
CA ILE A 159 -8.73 63.19 -66.31
C ILE A 159 -8.79 63.55 -64.82
N LEU A 160 -8.30 62.67 -63.94
CA LEU A 160 -8.35 62.83 -62.47
C LEU A 160 -7.27 63.75 -61.90
N GLU A 161 -6.13 63.93 -62.56
CA GLU A 161 -5.11 64.90 -62.09
C GLU A 161 -5.53 66.38 -62.22
N ASN A 162 -6.56 66.68 -63.03
CA ASN A 162 -7.11 68.03 -63.17
C ASN A 162 -8.35 68.31 -62.31
N ALA A 163 -8.85 67.33 -61.56
CA ALA A 163 -9.96 67.50 -60.62
C ALA A 163 -9.45 67.25 -59.18
N HIS A 164 -9.43 68.29 -58.33
CA HIS A 164 -8.93 68.27 -56.95
C HIS A 164 -9.76 67.43 -55.95
N HIS A 165 -10.31 66.27 -56.33
CA HIS A 165 -11.40 65.62 -55.58
C HIS A 165 -11.26 64.12 -55.26
N VAL A 166 -10.05 63.57 -55.14
CA VAL A 166 -9.83 62.23 -54.53
C VAL A 166 -9.03 62.35 -53.23
N MET A 167 -9.52 61.71 -52.16
CA MET A 167 -8.91 61.72 -50.82
C MET A 167 -7.56 61.01 -50.80
N SER A 168 -6.57 61.60 -50.13
CA SER A 168 -5.27 60.95 -49.87
C SER A 168 -5.29 60.08 -48.61
N HIS A 169 -4.35 59.12 -48.47
CA HIS A 169 -4.24 58.23 -47.31
C HIS A 169 -4.16 58.99 -45.95
N ASN A 170 -3.48 60.13 -45.90
CA ASN A 170 -3.44 60.99 -44.71
C ASN A 170 -4.75 61.75 -44.42
N GLN A 171 -5.68 61.85 -45.38
CA GLN A 171 -7.05 62.35 -45.14
C GLN A 171 -8.01 61.23 -44.72
N PHE A 172 -7.64 59.96 -44.96
CA PHE A 172 -8.43 58.78 -44.59
C PHE A 172 -8.22 58.40 -43.12
N GLU A 173 -6.99 58.49 -42.60
CA GLU A 173 -6.70 58.18 -41.18
C GLU A 173 -6.85 59.38 -40.22
N ASN A 174 -7.01 60.60 -40.75
CA ASN A 174 -7.22 61.80 -39.96
C ASN A 174 -8.66 62.34 -40.09
N PHE A 175 -9.66 61.48 -39.85
CA PHE A 175 -11.05 61.91 -39.65
C PHE A 175 -11.32 62.34 -38.20
N ASN A 176 -10.41 63.15 -37.63
CA ASN A 176 -10.59 63.87 -36.37
C ASN A 176 -11.37 65.18 -36.62
N GLY A 177 -12.53 65.12 -37.28
CA GLY A 177 -13.27 66.35 -37.62
C GLY A 177 -14.38 66.30 -38.67
N LEU A 178 -14.82 65.12 -39.13
CA LEU A 178 -16.05 64.99 -39.93
C LEU A 178 -16.90 63.85 -39.36
N LYS A 179 -17.48 64.09 -38.19
CA LYS A 179 -18.70 63.37 -37.79
C LYS A 179 -19.84 64.08 -38.51
N ILE A 180 -20.14 63.66 -39.74
CA ILE A 180 -21.42 63.97 -40.37
C ILE A 180 -22.39 62.93 -39.81
N ASN A 181 -22.76 63.11 -38.56
CA ASN A 181 -23.77 62.29 -37.91
C ASN A 181 -25.10 62.94 -38.30
N ILE A 182 -25.65 62.64 -39.49
CA ILE A 182 -26.97 63.14 -39.86
C ILE A 182 -27.99 62.13 -39.34
N CYS A 183 -28.48 62.37 -38.13
CA CYS A 183 -29.63 61.74 -37.53
C CYS A 183 -30.86 61.95 -38.43
N LYS A 184 -31.91 61.16 -38.20
CA LYS A 184 -33.21 61.34 -38.90
C LYS A 184 -33.67 62.80 -38.89
N ASP A 185 -33.39 63.52 -37.80
CA ASP A 185 -33.75 64.92 -37.63
C ASP A 185 -32.91 65.89 -38.49
N GLU A 186 -31.60 65.65 -38.65
CA GLU A 186 -30.74 66.48 -39.52
C GLU A 186 -31.02 66.21 -41.02
N LEU A 187 -31.41 64.97 -41.38
CA LEU A 187 -31.92 64.61 -42.71
C LEU A 187 -33.22 65.37 -43.01
N ASN A 188 -34.14 65.41 -42.05
CA ASN A 188 -35.41 66.14 -42.16
C ASN A 188 -35.20 67.66 -42.28
N VAL A 189 -34.21 68.22 -41.58
CA VAL A 189 -33.86 69.65 -41.67
C VAL A 189 -33.25 69.99 -43.04
N MET A 190 -32.39 69.13 -43.59
CA MET A 190 -31.86 69.30 -44.95
C MET A 190 -32.94 69.10 -46.02
N GLU A 191 -33.88 68.18 -45.83
CA GLU A 191 -35.04 68.02 -46.71
C GLU A 191 -35.87 69.29 -46.77
N LYS A 192 -36.19 69.89 -45.61
CA LYS A 192 -36.87 71.19 -45.56
C LYS A 192 -36.08 72.29 -46.25
N TYR A 193 -34.74 72.28 -46.13
CA TYR A 193 -33.88 73.23 -46.83
C TYR A 193 -34.03 73.13 -48.36
N PHE A 194 -33.98 71.92 -48.92
CA PHE A 194 -34.13 71.72 -50.37
C PHE A 194 -35.58 71.90 -50.85
N GLU A 195 -36.59 71.42 -50.12
CA GLU A 195 -38.01 71.66 -50.43
C GLU A 195 -38.37 73.15 -50.45
N SER A 196 -37.67 73.96 -49.66
CA SER A 196 -37.89 75.39 -49.59
C SER A 196 -37.23 76.18 -50.73
N GLN A 197 -36.31 75.60 -51.52
CA GLN A 197 -35.75 76.28 -52.70
C GLN A 197 -36.76 76.40 -53.86
N ASP A 198 -37.81 75.57 -53.89
CA ASP A 198 -38.74 75.44 -55.02
C ASP A 198 -40.14 76.06 -54.84
N LYS A 199 -40.37 76.92 -53.83
CA LYS A 199 -41.68 77.60 -53.64
C LYS A 199 -41.54 79.10 -53.42
N ILE A 200 -42.22 79.89 -54.27
CA ILE A 200 -42.33 81.36 -54.16
C ILE A 200 -43.47 81.70 -53.19
N PHE A 201 -43.20 82.14 -51.95
CA PHE A 201 -44.22 82.69 -51.03
C PHE A 201 -43.68 83.70 -49.98
N ASN A 202 -44.63 84.44 -49.38
CA ASN A 202 -44.61 85.77 -48.72
C ASN A 202 -43.62 86.08 -47.57
N GLU A 203 -43.36 87.39 -47.39
CA GLU A 203 -42.32 88.06 -46.58
C GLU A 203 -42.17 87.62 -45.10
N ASN A 204 -43.22 87.22 -44.38
CA ASN A 204 -43.07 86.74 -42.99
C ASN A 204 -42.49 85.32 -42.86
N GLN A 205 -42.42 84.54 -43.95
CA GLN A 205 -41.73 83.24 -43.95
C GLN A 205 -40.24 83.36 -44.32
N ILE A 206 -39.79 84.51 -44.83
CA ILE A 206 -38.43 84.75 -45.30
C ILE A 206 -37.44 84.87 -44.13
N GLU A 207 -37.77 85.66 -43.10
CA GLU A 207 -36.91 85.82 -41.91
C GLU A 207 -36.69 84.50 -41.17
N LYS A 208 -37.74 83.68 -41.00
CA LYS A 208 -37.63 82.40 -40.28
C LYS A 208 -36.79 81.36 -41.04
N LYS A 209 -36.81 81.40 -42.38
CA LYS A 209 -36.03 80.50 -43.24
C LYS A 209 -34.55 80.90 -43.26
N GLU A 210 -34.24 82.19 -43.33
CA GLU A 210 -32.86 82.70 -43.28
C GLU A 210 -32.14 82.27 -41.99
N LEU A 211 -32.85 82.24 -40.86
CA LEU A 211 -32.31 81.76 -39.60
C LEU A 211 -32.03 80.25 -39.58
N ILE A 212 -32.87 79.42 -40.21
CA ILE A 212 -32.61 77.97 -40.33
C ILE A 212 -31.38 77.71 -41.21
N GLU A 213 -31.22 78.47 -42.30
CA GLU A 213 -30.05 78.38 -43.17
C GLU A 213 -28.75 78.75 -42.43
N LEU A 214 -28.79 79.78 -41.59
CA LEU A 214 -27.66 80.16 -40.74
C LEU A 214 -27.32 79.06 -39.71
N ASN A 215 -28.32 78.44 -39.06
CA ASN A 215 -28.09 77.31 -38.15
C ASN A 215 -27.40 76.14 -38.88
N ASN A 216 -27.92 75.75 -40.03
CA ASN A 216 -27.38 74.66 -40.85
C ASN A 216 -25.96 74.96 -41.35
N LEU A 217 -25.67 76.22 -41.67
CA LEU A 217 -24.33 76.65 -42.04
C LEU A 217 -23.37 76.59 -40.85
N GLY A 218 -23.82 76.98 -39.66
CA GLY A 218 -23.08 76.81 -38.41
C GLY A 218 -22.71 75.34 -38.18
N TYR A 219 -23.67 74.44 -38.37
CA TYR A 219 -23.46 72.99 -38.30
C TYR A 219 -22.44 72.49 -39.32
N CYS A 220 -22.55 72.96 -40.56
CA CYS A 220 -21.59 72.62 -41.61
C CYS A 220 -20.16 73.05 -41.25
N TYR A 221 -19.99 74.23 -40.66
CA TYR A 221 -18.67 74.69 -40.19
C TYR A 221 -18.19 73.94 -38.95
N GLN A 222 -19.06 73.57 -38.02
CA GLN A 222 -18.68 72.82 -36.81
C GLN A 222 -18.17 71.42 -37.15
N HIS A 223 -18.82 70.76 -38.11
CA HIS A 223 -18.58 69.36 -38.46
C HIS A 223 -17.88 69.17 -39.80
N GLY A 224 -17.48 70.25 -40.48
CA GLY A 224 -16.78 70.17 -41.77
C GLY A 224 -17.62 69.65 -42.94
N VAL A 225 -18.95 69.78 -42.88
CA VAL A 225 -19.88 69.27 -43.89
C VAL A 225 -19.90 70.21 -45.09
N GLY A 226 -19.33 69.82 -46.23
CA GLY A 226 -19.28 70.65 -47.45
C GLY A 226 -18.46 71.96 -47.33
N LYS A 227 -17.88 72.23 -46.15
CA LYS A 227 -17.01 73.37 -45.82
C LYS A 227 -15.84 72.86 -44.99
N LYS A 228 -14.71 73.57 -44.97
CA LYS A 228 -13.61 73.26 -44.03
C LYS A 228 -14.09 73.51 -42.60
N LYS A 229 -13.85 72.56 -41.69
CA LYS A 229 -14.18 72.69 -40.26
C LYS A 229 -13.58 73.99 -39.70
N ASP A 230 -14.43 74.81 -39.08
CA ASP A 230 -14.11 76.12 -38.54
C ASP A 230 -15.07 76.43 -37.37
N GLU A 231 -14.62 76.17 -36.15
CA GLU A 231 -15.46 76.28 -34.95
C GLU A 231 -15.84 77.73 -34.63
N PHE A 232 -14.99 78.70 -35.01
CA PHE A 232 -15.29 80.12 -34.82
C PHE A 232 -16.42 80.56 -35.75
N LYS A 233 -16.37 80.15 -37.02
CA LYS A 233 -17.49 80.42 -37.95
C LYS A 233 -18.75 79.69 -37.54
N ALA A 234 -18.63 78.45 -37.05
CA ALA A 234 -19.77 77.72 -36.52
C ALA A 234 -20.48 78.52 -35.42
N PHE A 235 -19.71 78.97 -34.43
CA PHE A 235 -20.20 79.83 -33.36
C PHE A 235 -20.83 81.12 -33.90
N GLU A 236 -20.18 81.81 -34.84
CA GLU A 236 -20.69 83.06 -35.42
C GLU A 236 -22.06 82.87 -36.11
N PHE A 237 -22.23 81.78 -36.87
CA PHE A 237 -23.49 81.47 -37.54
C PHE A 237 -24.58 81.00 -36.59
N TYR A 238 -24.25 80.19 -35.58
CA TYR A 238 -25.18 79.83 -34.52
C TYR A 238 -25.62 81.06 -33.71
N LEU A 239 -24.70 81.96 -33.39
CA LEU A 239 -25.01 83.20 -32.67
C LEU A 239 -26.01 84.06 -33.45
N LYS A 240 -25.72 84.33 -34.72
CA LYS A 240 -26.63 85.12 -35.59
C LYS A 240 -28.01 84.48 -35.71
N SER A 241 -28.06 83.16 -35.86
CA SER A 241 -29.32 82.42 -35.96
C SER A 241 -30.10 82.40 -34.63
N ALA A 242 -29.40 82.22 -33.51
CA ALA A 242 -29.98 82.19 -32.17
C ALA A 242 -30.53 83.56 -31.74
N GLU A 243 -29.82 84.64 -32.07
CA GLU A 243 -30.25 86.02 -31.83
C GLU A 243 -31.54 86.37 -32.60
N GLY A 244 -31.69 85.83 -33.81
CA GLY A 244 -32.94 85.95 -34.58
C GLY A 244 -34.10 85.09 -34.08
N GLY A 245 -33.90 84.27 -33.04
CA GLY A 245 -34.97 83.50 -32.42
C GLY A 245 -35.16 82.08 -32.98
N ASN A 246 -34.12 81.46 -33.54
CA ASN A 246 -34.16 80.04 -33.91
C ASN A 246 -33.86 79.14 -32.68
N PRO A 247 -34.82 78.33 -32.18
CA PRO A 247 -34.62 77.47 -31.01
C PRO A 247 -33.47 76.45 -31.16
N GLU A 248 -33.30 75.84 -32.33
CA GLU A 248 -32.25 74.86 -32.59
C GLU A 248 -30.87 75.53 -32.52
N ALA A 249 -30.75 76.74 -33.08
CA ALA A 249 -29.52 77.52 -33.00
C ALA A 249 -29.24 78.02 -31.59
N GLN A 250 -30.27 78.40 -30.83
CA GLN A 250 -30.13 78.72 -29.41
C GLN A 250 -29.60 77.53 -28.61
N ASN A 251 -30.09 76.30 -28.88
CA ASN A 251 -29.54 75.08 -28.29
C ASN A 251 -28.08 74.86 -28.69
N ASN A 252 -27.76 74.94 -29.99
CA ASN A 252 -26.39 74.76 -30.49
C ASN A 252 -25.43 75.80 -29.92
N LEU A 253 -25.89 77.05 -29.75
CA LEU A 253 -25.12 78.12 -29.11
C LEU A 253 -24.90 77.83 -27.62
N GLY A 254 -25.92 77.32 -26.92
CA GLY A 254 -25.79 76.83 -25.55
C GLY A 254 -24.71 75.74 -25.45
N TYR A 255 -24.69 74.82 -26.40
CA TYR A 255 -23.69 73.76 -26.50
C TYR A 255 -22.28 74.28 -26.79
N CYS A 256 -22.15 75.30 -27.65
CA CYS A 256 -20.89 76.00 -27.87
C CYS A 256 -20.36 76.64 -26.59
N TYR A 257 -21.21 77.33 -25.82
CA TYR A 257 -20.82 77.91 -24.54
C TYR A 257 -20.47 76.87 -23.48
N GLN A 258 -21.20 75.75 -23.41
CA GLN A 258 -20.92 74.68 -22.43
C GLN A 258 -19.57 74.00 -22.68
N ASN A 259 -19.18 73.83 -23.95
CA ASN A 259 -17.99 73.06 -24.34
C ASN A 259 -16.82 73.93 -24.84
N GLY A 260 -17.03 75.24 -24.99
CA GLY A 260 -16.01 76.16 -25.51
C GLY A 260 -15.73 76.02 -27.01
N ILE A 261 -16.76 75.73 -27.81
CA ILE A 261 -16.63 75.53 -29.28
C ILE A 261 -16.71 76.90 -29.96
N GLY A 262 -15.60 77.35 -30.54
CA GLY A 262 -15.51 78.65 -31.22
C GLY A 262 -15.52 79.87 -30.29
N ILE A 263 -15.69 79.67 -28.98
CA ILE A 263 -15.67 80.71 -27.94
C ILE A 263 -15.18 80.14 -26.60
N THR A 264 -14.80 80.99 -25.66
CA THR A 264 -14.47 80.57 -24.29
C THR A 264 -15.68 79.93 -23.60
N LYS A 265 -15.45 78.82 -22.91
CA LYS A 265 -16.48 78.10 -22.12
C LYS A 265 -17.13 79.04 -21.09
N ASP A 266 -18.46 79.07 -21.06
CA ASP A 266 -19.29 79.86 -20.14
C ASP A 266 -20.59 79.09 -19.83
N GLU A 267 -20.60 78.38 -18.70
CA GLU A 267 -21.73 77.52 -18.33
C GLU A 267 -23.01 78.31 -18.00
N LYS A 268 -22.88 79.55 -17.53
CA LYS A 268 -24.03 80.40 -17.22
C LYS A 268 -24.73 80.83 -18.50
N LYS A 269 -23.97 81.27 -19.51
CA LYS A 269 -24.53 81.56 -20.84
C LYS A 269 -25.11 80.31 -21.50
N ALA A 270 -24.45 79.16 -21.34
CA ALA A 270 -24.99 77.90 -21.83
C ALA A 270 -26.39 77.62 -21.25
N PHE A 271 -26.53 77.73 -19.93
CA PHE A 271 -27.82 77.59 -19.24
C PHE A 271 -28.85 78.61 -19.74
N GLU A 272 -28.50 79.89 -19.87
CA GLU A 272 -29.42 80.93 -20.35
C GLU A 272 -29.94 80.64 -21.76
N TRP A 273 -29.08 80.21 -22.68
CA TRP A 273 -29.47 79.85 -24.04
C TRP A 273 -30.26 78.56 -24.14
N TYR A 274 -29.90 77.52 -23.37
CA TYR A 274 -30.72 76.31 -23.27
C TYR A 274 -32.09 76.59 -22.66
N LEU A 275 -32.18 77.45 -21.64
CA LEU A 275 -33.45 77.85 -21.05
C LEU A 275 -34.34 78.57 -22.06
N LYS A 276 -33.76 79.46 -22.87
CA LYS A 276 -34.47 80.17 -23.93
C LYS A 276 -35.04 79.18 -24.96
N ALA A 277 -34.20 78.30 -25.51
CA ALA A 277 -34.59 77.30 -26.50
C ALA A 277 -35.62 76.28 -25.94
N ALA A 278 -35.43 75.85 -24.70
CA ALA A 278 -36.31 74.89 -24.04
C ALA A 278 -37.72 75.45 -23.80
N ASN A 279 -37.83 76.74 -23.50
CA ASN A 279 -39.11 77.44 -23.37
C ASN A 279 -39.83 77.60 -24.72
N GLU A 280 -39.09 77.66 -25.83
CA GLU A 280 -39.62 77.69 -27.19
C GLU A 280 -40.00 76.28 -27.72
N GLY A 281 -39.78 75.23 -26.92
CA GLY A 281 -40.22 73.87 -27.20
C GLY A 281 -39.15 72.94 -27.80
N ASP A 282 -37.89 73.37 -27.90
CA ASP A 282 -36.83 72.53 -28.44
C ASP A 282 -36.51 71.35 -27.52
N SER A 283 -36.67 70.12 -28.03
CA SER A 283 -36.52 68.89 -27.23
C SER A 283 -35.08 68.65 -26.77
N HIS A 284 -34.09 69.04 -27.58
CA HIS A 284 -32.66 68.92 -27.24
C HIS A 284 -32.29 69.88 -26.11
N ALA A 285 -32.76 71.13 -26.20
CA ALA A 285 -32.57 72.13 -25.16
C ALA A 285 -33.28 71.76 -23.86
N GLN A 286 -34.50 71.21 -23.92
CA GLN A 286 -35.20 70.72 -22.74
C GLN A 286 -34.42 69.59 -22.05
N TYR A 287 -33.83 68.67 -22.82
CA TYR A 287 -32.96 67.64 -22.28
C TYR A 287 -31.67 68.23 -21.67
N ASN A 288 -30.97 69.11 -22.40
CA ASN A 288 -29.74 69.74 -21.95
C ASN A 288 -29.97 70.60 -20.68
N LEU A 289 -31.12 71.28 -20.61
CA LEU A 289 -31.55 72.01 -19.42
C LEU A 289 -31.82 71.07 -18.24
N GLY A 290 -32.41 69.90 -18.50
CA GLY A 290 -32.54 68.83 -17.52
C GLY A 290 -31.18 68.40 -16.95
N ILE A 291 -30.16 68.24 -17.81
CA ILE A 291 -28.78 67.95 -17.40
C ILE A 291 -28.20 69.11 -16.57
N CYS A 292 -28.40 70.36 -17.00
CA CYS A 292 -27.93 71.52 -16.26
C CYS A 292 -28.47 71.55 -14.83
N TYR A 293 -29.76 71.32 -14.65
CA TYR A 293 -30.37 71.22 -13.32
C TYR A 293 -29.90 69.98 -12.55
N GLN A 294 -29.72 68.83 -13.21
CA GLN A 294 -29.25 67.62 -12.53
C GLN A 294 -27.82 67.75 -12.02
N ASN A 295 -26.93 68.41 -12.77
CA ASN A 295 -25.49 68.46 -12.47
C ASN A 295 -25.03 69.83 -11.94
N GLY A 296 -25.92 70.83 -11.88
CA GLY A 296 -25.58 72.19 -11.46
C GLY A 296 -24.72 72.97 -12.48
N ILE A 297 -24.92 72.76 -13.78
CA ILE A 297 -24.15 73.43 -14.84
C ILE A 297 -24.79 74.79 -15.12
N GLY A 298 -24.10 75.88 -14.78
CA GLY A 298 -24.58 77.25 -14.97
C GLY A 298 -25.71 77.69 -14.01
N ILE A 299 -26.20 76.79 -13.16
CA ILE A 299 -27.24 77.04 -12.14
C ILE A 299 -27.04 76.09 -10.94
N TYR A 300 -27.72 76.34 -9.82
CA TYR A 300 -27.76 75.39 -8.70
C TYR A 300 -28.45 74.08 -9.09
N GLN A 301 -27.94 72.98 -8.55
CA GLN A 301 -28.52 71.65 -8.73
C GLN A 301 -29.96 71.59 -8.19
N ASP A 302 -30.88 71.09 -9.02
CA ASP A 302 -32.29 70.92 -8.69
C ASP A 302 -32.88 69.72 -9.44
N TYR A 303 -32.99 68.58 -8.75
CA TYR A 303 -33.50 67.36 -9.36
C TYR A 303 -34.98 67.42 -9.75
N LYS A 304 -35.81 68.24 -9.08
CA LYS A 304 -37.23 68.37 -9.44
C LYS A 304 -37.39 69.09 -10.77
N ASN A 305 -36.61 70.15 -10.97
CA ASN A 305 -36.57 70.83 -12.25
C ASN A 305 -35.92 69.96 -13.34
N ALA A 306 -34.88 69.20 -13.03
CA ALA A 306 -34.30 68.23 -13.97
C ALA A 306 -35.35 67.22 -14.47
N PHE A 307 -36.07 66.58 -13.54
CA PHE A 307 -37.15 65.64 -13.86
C PHE A 307 -38.23 66.29 -14.75
N LYS A 308 -38.67 67.50 -14.40
CA LYS A 308 -39.69 68.24 -15.16
C LYS A 308 -39.25 68.51 -16.60
N TRP A 309 -37.99 68.87 -16.81
CA TRP A 309 -37.46 69.15 -18.15
C TRP A 309 -37.19 67.89 -18.96
N TYR A 310 -36.72 66.81 -18.33
CA TYR A 310 -36.67 65.50 -19.00
C TYR A 310 -38.06 65.00 -19.41
N LEU A 311 -39.09 65.21 -18.57
CA LEU A 311 -40.47 64.85 -18.91
C LEU A 311 -40.94 65.57 -20.17
N LYS A 312 -40.78 66.89 -20.23
CA LYS A 312 -41.13 67.69 -21.42
C LYS A 312 -40.37 67.22 -22.67
N SER A 313 -39.07 66.97 -22.56
CA SER A 313 -38.26 66.50 -23.69
C SER A 313 -38.71 65.11 -24.18
N SER A 314 -39.08 64.22 -23.24
CA SER A 314 -39.52 62.86 -23.55
C SER A 314 -40.86 62.76 -24.27
N GLU A 315 -41.73 63.77 -24.08
CA GLU A 315 -43.04 63.88 -24.76
C GLU A 315 -42.88 64.11 -26.27
N SER A 316 -41.71 64.59 -26.70
CA SER A 316 -41.31 64.75 -28.10
C SER A 316 -40.57 63.52 -28.66
N ASP A 317 -40.75 62.35 -28.05
CA ASP A 317 -40.09 61.07 -28.42
C ASP A 317 -38.55 61.09 -28.41
N TYR A 318 -37.94 62.02 -27.69
CA TYR A 318 -36.48 62.11 -27.58
C TYR A 318 -35.92 61.00 -26.68
N SER A 319 -35.30 59.99 -27.29
CA SER A 319 -34.90 58.75 -26.61
C SER A 319 -33.90 58.92 -25.46
N PRO A 320 -32.94 59.87 -25.48
CA PRO A 320 -32.10 60.15 -24.31
C PRO A 320 -32.89 60.70 -23.11
N ALA A 321 -33.89 61.55 -23.33
CA ALA A 321 -34.74 62.04 -22.25
C ALA A 321 -35.65 60.94 -21.68
N GLN A 322 -36.21 60.08 -22.53
CA GLN A 322 -36.96 58.89 -22.09
C GLN A 322 -36.09 57.96 -21.24
N TYR A 323 -34.84 57.70 -21.66
CA TYR A 323 -33.88 56.93 -20.86
C TYR A 323 -33.58 57.60 -19.52
N MET A 324 -33.36 58.91 -19.50
CA MET A 324 -33.11 59.65 -18.27
C MET A 324 -34.31 59.65 -17.32
N LEU A 325 -35.55 59.67 -17.82
CA LEU A 325 -36.74 59.47 -16.98
C LEU A 325 -36.79 58.08 -16.36
N GLY A 326 -36.44 57.05 -17.12
CA GLY A 326 -36.29 55.70 -16.57
C GLY A 326 -35.28 55.67 -15.42
N ASN A 327 -34.14 56.36 -15.58
CA ASN A 327 -33.14 56.53 -14.52
C ASN A 327 -33.64 57.35 -13.34
N CYS A 328 -34.45 58.39 -13.56
CA CYS A 328 -35.04 59.19 -12.49
C CYS A 328 -35.96 58.34 -11.62
N TYR A 329 -36.83 57.53 -12.23
CA TYR A 329 -37.70 56.61 -11.50
C TYR A 329 -36.94 55.45 -10.85
N LEU A 330 -35.78 55.06 -11.38
CA LEU A 330 -34.98 53.99 -10.81
C LEU A 330 -34.21 54.46 -9.55
N ASN A 331 -33.68 55.69 -9.59
CA ASN A 331 -32.71 56.21 -8.61
C ASN A 331 -33.26 57.37 -7.75
N GLU A 332 -34.57 57.59 -7.73
CA GLU A 332 -35.23 58.65 -6.94
C GLU A 332 -34.77 60.08 -7.29
N ILE A 333 -34.41 60.33 -8.54
CA ILE A 333 -33.92 61.64 -8.98
C ILE A 333 -35.12 62.54 -9.33
N GLY A 334 -35.51 63.40 -8.38
CA GLY A 334 -36.58 64.39 -8.56
C GLY A 334 -38.00 63.82 -8.52
N THR A 335 -38.14 62.51 -8.33
CA THR A 335 -39.41 61.77 -8.22
C THR A 335 -39.22 60.54 -7.32
N GLU A 336 -40.31 59.94 -6.85
CA GLU A 336 -40.26 58.69 -6.06
C GLU A 336 -39.94 57.48 -6.93
N LYS A 337 -39.30 56.47 -6.34
CA LYS A 337 -38.92 55.23 -7.03
C LYS A 337 -40.14 54.52 -7.59
N ASN A 338 -40.12 54.17 -8.88
CA ASN A 338 -41.21 53.44 -9.50
C ASN A 338 -40.72 52.53 -10.65
N PHE A 339 -40.64 51.23 -10.36
CA PHE A 339 -40.13 50.25 -11.31
C PHE A 339 -40.99 50.07 -12.56
N GLU A 340 -42.33 50.13 -12.44
CA GLU A 340 -43.22 50.04 -13.59
C GLU A 340 -42.96 51.19 -14.57
N LYS A 341 -42.81 52.40 -14.04
CA LYS A 341 -42.47 53.58 -14.84
C LYS A 341 -41.03 53.53 -15.38
N THR A 342 -40.07 52.95 -14.64
CA THR A 342 -38.72 52.70 -15.17
C THR A 342 -38.78 51.82 -16.42
N ILE A 343 -39.47 50.68 -16.34
CA ILE A 343 -39.60 49.76 -17.48
C ILE A 343 -40.40 50.39 -18.62
N TYR A 344 -41.46 51.13 -18.32
CA TYR A 344 -42.22 51.87 -19.33
C TYR A 344 -41.34 52.82 -20.13
N TRP A 345 -40.58 53.70 -19.44
CA TRP A 345 -39.74 54.69 -20.10
C TRP A 345 -38.51 54.07 -20.78
N TYR A 346 -37.93 53.01 -20.21
CA TYR A 346 -36.89 52.25 -20.91
C TYR A 346 -37.41 51.56 -22.17
N ASN A 347 -38.61 50.98 -22.17
CA ASN A 347 -39.18 50.41 -23.39
C ASN A 347 -39.37 51.48 -24.46
N LYS A 348 -39.93 52.65 -24.10
CA LYS A 348 -40.05 53.79 -25.03
C LYS A 348 -38.71 54.25 -25.58
N ALA A 349 -37.72 54.44 -24.72
CA ALA A 349 -36.37 54.80 -25.14
C ALA A 349 -35.74 53.73 -26.05
N ALA A 350 -35.92 52.44 -25.74
CA ALA A 350 -35.38 51.32 -26.49
C ALA A 350 -36.04 51.13 -27.87
N GLU A 351 -37.35 51.36 -27.97
CA GLU A 351 -38.11 51.43 -29.24
C GLU A 351 -37.57 52.57 -30.12
N ASN A 352 -37.24 53.71 -29.51
CA ASN A 352 -36.61 54.86 -30.16
C ASN A 352 -35.07 54.74 -30.27
N GLY A 353 -34.54 53.51 -30.25
CA GLY A 353 -33.15 53.21 -30.56
C GLY A 353 -32.12 53.45 -29.45
N ASN A 354 -32.50 53.81 -28.22
CA ASN A 354 -31.54 54.08 -27.15
C ASN A 354 -30.80 52.80 -26.69
N LYS A 355 -29.51 52.71 -27.00
CA LYS A 355 -28.67 51.53 -26.66
C LYS A 355 -28.54 51.24 -25.17
N PHE A 356 -28.55 52.25 -24.31
CA PHE A 356 -28.45 52.07 -22.86
C PHE A 356 -29.74 51.49 -22.28
N ALA A 357 -30.89 51.99 -22.75
CA ALA A 357 -32.20 51.45 -22.38
C ALA A 357 -32.36 50.00 -22.86
N GLN A 358 -31.94 49.68 -24.10
CA GLN A 358 -31.93 48.31 -24.62
C GLN A 358 -31.08 47.38 -23.72
N TYR A 359 -29.84 47.75 -23.39
CA TYR A 359 -29.00 46.94 -22.51
C TYR A 359 -29.62 46.72 -21.12
N ASN A 360 -30.14 47.78 -20.48
CA ASN A 360 -30.74 47.69 -19.16
C ASN A 360 -32.00 46.80 -19.18
N LEU A 361 -32.85 46.90 -20.20
CA LEU A 361 -33.96 45.98 -20.40
C LEU A 361 -33.49 44.53 -20.57
N GLY A 362 -32.40 44.32 -21.32
CA GLY A 362 -31.75 43.02 -21.44
C GLY A 362 -31.44 42.41 -20.06
N ASN A 363 -30.82 43.19 -19.17
CA ASN A 363 -30.52 42.77 -17.80
C ASN A 363 -31.78 42.44 -16.99
N TYR A 364 -32.82 43.27 -17.05
CA TYR A 364 -34.06 43.00 -16.31
C TYR A 364 -34.81 41.75 -16.82
N TYR A 365 -34.83 41.52 -18.13
CA TYR A 365 -35.42 40.30 -18.69
C TYR A 365 -34.57 39.06 -18.40
N LYS A 366 -33.24 39.19 -18.28
CA LYS A 366 -32.33 38.11 -17.89
C LYS A 366 -32.49 37.73 -16.42
N SER A 367 -32.54 38.71 -15.51
CA SER A 367 -32.62 38.47 -14.06
C SER A 367 -34.02 38.06 -13.60
N GLY A 368 -35.06 38.64 -14.20
CA GLY A 368 -36.44 38.43 -13.77
C GLY A 368 -36.85 39.20 -12.51
N GLU A 369 -36.02 40.13 -12.02
CA GLU A 369 -36.24 40.83 -10.74
C GLU A 369 -37.39 41.84 -10.80
N VAL A 370 -37.56 42.51 -11.94
CA VAL A 370 -38.52 43.62 -12.11
C VAL A 370 -39.60 43.30 -13.15
N VAL A 371 -39.25 42.46 -14.12
CA VAL A 371 -40.15 41.95 -15.16
C VAL A 371 -40.07 40.44 -15.14
N LYS A 372 -41.10 39.75 -15.66
CA LYS A 372 -41.03 38.29 -15.80
C LYS A 372 -39.80 37.92 -16.63
N LYS A 373 -38.96 37.01 -16.10
CA LYS A 373 -37.78 36.48 -16.78
C LYS A 373 -38.14 36.02 -18.19
N ASP A 374 -37.44 36.55 -19.19
CA ASP A 374 -37.63 36.26 -20.62
C ASP A 374 -36.27 36.33 -21.34
N GLU A 375 -35.59 35.20 -21.40
CA GLU A 375 -34.24 35.13 -21.95
C GLU A 375 -34.19 35.45 -23.45
N LYS A 376 -35.26 35.19 -24.21
CA LYS A 376 -35.33 35.54 -25.63
C LYS A 376 -35.38 37.06 -25.81
N LYS A 377 -36.20 37.75 -25.01
CA LYS A 377 -36.19 39.22 -25.01
C LYS A 377 -34.86 39.78 -24.55
N ALA A 378 -34.24 39.18 -23.53
CA ALA A 378 -32.93 39.60 -23.07
C ALA A 378 -31.90 39.54 -24.21
N PHE A 379 -31.82 38.40 -24.90
CA PHE A 379 -30.97 38.19 -26.06
C PHE A 379 -31.21 39.23 -27.17
N GLU A 380 -32.48 39.47 -27.55
CA GLU A 380 -32.81 40.43 -28.60
C GLU A 380 -32.42 41.87 -28.23
N TYR A 381 -32.63 42.29 -26.98
CA TYR A 381 -32.22 43.62 -26.51
C TYR A 381 -30.70 43.77 -26.41
N TYR A 382 -29.98 42.75 -25.95
CA TYR A 382 -28.51 42.75 -25.99
C TYR A 382 -28.00 42.84 -27.42
N LYS A 383 -28.57 42.08 -28.36
CA LYS A 383 -28.20 42.13 -29.78
C LYS A 383 -28.42 43.54 -30.36
N LYS A 384 -29.58 44.16 -30.11
CA LYS A 384 -29.88 45.53 -30.58
C LYS A 384 -28.91 46.57 -30.03
N SER A 385 -28.55 46.47 -28.75
CA SER A 385 -27.59 47.38 -28.11
C SER A 385 -26.15 47.12 -28.58
N ALA A 386 -25.78 45.86 -28.80
CA ALA A 386 -24.46 45.43 -29.28
C ALA A 386 -24.17 45.89 -30.73
N ILE A 387 -25.19 45.92 -31.60
CA ILE A 387 -25.09 46.46 -32.97
C ILE A 387 -24.74 47.96 -32.94
N GLN A 388 -25.14 48.69 -31.89
CA GLN A 388 -24.80 50.10 -31.66
C GLN A 388 -23.48 50.29 -30.90
N GLU A 389 -22.62 49.27 -30.95
CA GLU A 389 -21.31 49.20 -30.32
C GLU A 389 -21.28 49.46 -28.81
N PHE A 390 -22.37 49.16 -28.09
CA PHE A 390 -22.33 49.25 -26.64
C PHE A 390 -21.55 48.06 -26.06
N LEU A 391 -20.36 48.34 -25.52
CA LEU A 391 -19.37 47.32 -25.15
C LEU A 391 -19.92 46.25 -24.19
N ASN A 392 -20.67 46.65 -23.15
CA ASN A 392 -21.26 45.71 -22.19
C ASN A 392 -22.33 44.83 -22.86
N ALA A 393 -23.10 45.37 -23.81
CA ALA A 393 -24.06 44.57 -24.57
C ALA A 393 -23.37 43.62 -25.58
N GLN A 394 -22.23 44.01 -26.16
CA GLN A 394 -21.43 43.12 -27.01
C GLN A 394 -20.93 41.91 -26.21
N PHE A 395 -20.45 42.12 -24.98
CA PHE A 395 -20.11 41.04 -24.06
C PHE A 395 -21.32 40.17 -23.71
N GLU A 396 -22.44 40.76 -23.27
CA GLU A 396 -23.63 39.99 -22.88
C GLU A 396 -24.23 39.21 -24.05
N HIS A 397 -24.20 39.77 -25.26
CA HIS A 397 -24.62 39.06 -26.48
C HIS A 397 -23.70 37.87 -26.79
N ALA A 398 -22.38 38.02 -26.62
CA ALA A 398 -21.43 36.91 -26.72
C ALA A 398 -21.69 35.84 -25.65
N TYR A 399 -21.91 36.26 -24.40
CA TYR A 399 -22.21 35.38 -23.28
C TYR A 399 -23.50 34.59 -23.48
N CYS A 400 -24.53 35.20 -24.07
CA CYS A 400 -25.75 34.48 -24.40
C CYS A 400 -25.50 33.30 -25.35
N TYR A 401 -24.60 33.43 -26.33
CA TYR A 401 -24.20 32.30 -27.18
C TYR A 401 -23.31 31.28 -26.46
N ASP A 402 -22.45 31.74 -25.53
CA ASP A 402 -21.53 30.89 -24.80
C ASP A 402 -22.27 29.86 -23.92
N ILE A 403 -23.29 30.32 -23.19
CA ILE A 403 -24.05 29.50 -22.24
C ILE A 403 -25.47 29.16 -22.69
N GLY A 404 -25.97 29.75 -23.79
CA GLY A 404 -27.29 29.43 -24.35
C GLY A 404 -28.47 30.19 -23.73
N ILE A 405 -28.28 31.44 -23.27
CA ILE A 405 -29.38 32.28 -22.77
C ILE A 405 -30.16 32.85 -23.96
N GLY A 406 -31.44 32.47 -24.08
CA GLY A 406 -32.33 33.00 -25.14
C GLY A 406 -32.00 32.55 -26.57
N THR A 407 -30.92 31.77 -26.73
CA THR A 407 -30.42 31.22 -28.00
C THR A 407 -29.81 29.83 -27.76
N LYS A 408 -29.48 29.08 -28.82
CA LYS A 408 -28.74 27.83 -28.67
C LYS A 408 -27.26 28.13 -28.37
N VAL A 409 -26.62 27.27 -27.57
CA VAL A 409 -25.17 27.32 -27.34
C VAL A 409 -24.43 27.31 -28.68
N ASN A 410 -23.57 28.29 -28.90
CA ASN A 410 -22.73 28.42 -30.08
C ASN A 410 -21.38 29.05 -29.70
N LYS A 411 -20.43 28.20 -29.32
CA LYS A 411 -19.09 28.60 -28.84
C LYS A 411 -18.28 29.35 -29.90
N VAL A 412 -18.45 29.00 -31.18
CA VAL A 412 -17.75 29.68 -32.30
C VAL A 412 -18.21 31.14 -32.39
N LYS A 413 -19.53 31.35 -32.37
CA LYS A 413 -20.10 32.71 -32.41
C LYS A 413 -19.82 33.50 -31.13
N ALA A 414 -19.79 32.83 -29.98
CA ALA A 414 -19.36 33.44 -28.72
C ALA A 414 -17.89 33.90 -28.81
N LEU A 415 -16.98 33.09 -29.36
CA LEU A 415 -15.58 33.45 -29.56
C LEU A 415 -15.42 34.68 -30.47
N GLU A 416 -16.12 34.71 -31.61
CA GLU A 416 -16.11 35.86 -32.53
C GLU A 416 -16.56 37.15 -31.84
N LEU A 417 -17.67 37.10 -31.10
CA LEU A 417 -18.22 38.26 -30.41
C LEU A 417 -17.39 38.67 -29.19
N TYR A 418 -16.85 37.71 -28.44
CA TYR A 418 -15.93 38.01 -27.34
C TYR A 418 -14.66 38.67 -27.83
N LYS A 419 -14.11 38.25 -28.97
CA LYS A 419 -12.93 38.88 -29.57
C LYS A 419 -13.17 40.38 -29.83
N ILE A 420 -14.33 40.73 -30.39
CA ILE A 420 -14.70 42.13 -30.64
C ILE A 420 -14.71 42.94 -29.34
N ALA A 421 -15.37 42.44 -28.29
CA ALA A 421 -15.44 43.14 -27.00
C ALA A 421 -14.09 43.16 -26.27
N ALA A 422 -13.30 42.09 -26.37
CA ALA A 422 -12.00 41.92 -25.72
C ALA A 422 -10.93 42.86 -26.32
N GLU A 423 -10.91 43.01 -27.64
CA GLU A 423 -10.04 43.94 -28.37
C GLU A 423 -10.35 45.40 -28.00
N LYS A 424 -11.62 45.71 -27.69
CA LYS A 424 -12.05 47.02 -27.17
C LYS A 424 -11.83 47.19 -25.65
N GLY A 425 -11.17 46.23 -24.99
CA GLY A 425 -10.75 46.33 -23.59
C GLY A 425 -11.73 45.77 -22.56
N HIS A 426 -12.81 45.08 -22.94
CA HIS A 426 -13.77 44.56 -21.97
C HIS A 426 -13.20 43.40 -21.15
N VAL A 427 -12.94 43.62 -19.86
CA VAL A 427 -12.24 42.69 -18.95
C VAL A 427 -12.86 41.29 -18.90
N ASN A 428 -14.19 41.20 -18.76
CA ASN A 428 -14.87 39.90 -18.70
C ASN A 428 -14.84 39.19 -20.07
N ALA A 429 -14.80 39.94 -21.18
CA ALA A 429 -14.70 39.34 -22.50
C ALA A 429 -13.30 38.76 -22.72
N GLN A 430 -12.25 39.48 -22.31
CA GLN A 430 -10.87 38.98 -22.33
C GLN A 430 -10.72 37.71 -21.49
N THR A 431 -11.30 37.69 -20.28
CA THR A 431 -11.25 36.53 -19.39
C THR A 431 -11.97 35.32 -20.00
N ASN A 432 -13.20 35.48 -20.47
CA ASN A 432 -13.97 34.39 -21.07
C ASN A 432 -13.35 33.91 -22.39
N LEU A 433 -12.76 34.81 -23.16
CA LEU A 433 -12.00 34.45 -24.36
C LEU A 433 -10.76 33.62 -24.00
N GLY A 434 -10.08 33.95 -22.90
CA GLY A 434 -9.00 33.14 -22.33
C GLY A 434 -9.46 31.72 -21.97
N ILE A 435 -10.62 31.60 -21.30
CA ILE A 435 -11.21 30.30 -20.92
C ILE A 435 -11.56 29.47 -22.15
N LEU A 436 -12.19 30.06 -23.17
CA LEU A 436 -12.54 29.35 -24.40
C LEU A 436 -11.31 28.82 -25.14
N TYR A 437 -10.23 29.59 -25.18
CA TYR A 437 -8.96 29.13 -25.76
C TYR A 437 -8.32 28.01 -24.92
N GLN A 438 -8.36 28.11 -23.58
CA GLN A 438 -7.82 27.09 -22.69
C GLN A 438 -8.53 25.73 -22.84
N ASN A 439 -9.86 25.71 -22.96
CA ASN A 439 -10.62 24.46 -23.07
C ASN A 439 -10.50 23.79 -24.45
N GLY A 440 -9.93 24.48 -25.45
CA GLY A 440 -9.68 23.90 -26.77
C GLY A 440 -10.93 23.50 -27.55
N GLU A 441 -12.09 24.06 -27.21
CA GLU A 441 -13.42 23.64 -27.69
C GLU A 441 -13.68 23.87 -29.19
N ILE A 442 -12.74 24.48 -29.93
CA ILE A 442 -12.93 24.88 -31.33
C ILE A 442 -11.84 24.29 -32.26
N THR A 443 -10.65 23.93 -31.76
CA THR A 443 -9.64 23.06 -32.40
C THR A 443 -8.55 22.66 -31.38
N LYS A 444 -8.19 21.38 -31.25
CA LYS A 444 -7.20 20.88 -30.27
C LYS A 444 -5.74 21.14 -30.69
N ASN A 445 -5.26 22.40 -30.68
CA ASN A 445 -3.87 22.74 -31.04
C ASN A 445 -3.18 23.64 -30.00
N PHE A 446 -1.84 23.52 -29.90
CA PHE A 446 -0.96 24.27 -28.99
C PHE A 446 -1.06 25.80 -29.09
N GLU A 447 -1.42 26.35 -30.26
CA GLU A 447 -1.60 27.79 -30.49
C GLU A 447 -2.68 28.44 -29.60
N ASN A 448 -3.56 27.64 -29.00
CA ASN A 448 -4.67 28.16 -28.18
C ASN A 448 -4.23 28.51 -26.75
N PHE A 449 -3.29 27.78 -26.15
CA PHE A 449 -2.82 28.11 -24.80
C PHE A 449 -2.05 29.44 -24.75
N GLU A 450 -1.25 29.74 -25.78
CA GLU A 450 -0.60 31.05 -25.91
C GLU A 450 -1.62 32.20 -26.00
N LYS A 451 -2.70 32.00 -26.78
CA LYS A 451 -3.80 32.98 -26.87
C LYS A 451 -4.54 33.11 -25.55
N ALA A 452 -4.75 32.02 -24.81
CA ALA A 452 -5.36 32.05 -23.49
C ALA A 452 -4.53 32.92 -22.52
N ILE A 453 -3.22 32.66 -22.43
CA ILE A 453 -2.28 33.43 -21.61
C ILE A 453 -2.24 34.90 -22.03
N TYR A 454 -2.25 35.20 -23.34
CA TYR A 454 -2.31 36.58 -23.84
C TYR A 454 -3.53 37.34 -23.29
N TRP A 455 -4.72 36.75 -23.41
CA TRP A 455 -5.95 37.39 -22.94
C TRP A 455 -6.05 37.44 -21.43
N TYR A 456 -5.58 36.40 -20.72
CA TYR A 456 -5.50 36.45 -19.27
C TYR A 456 -4.55 37.54 -18.78
N ASN A 457 -3.40 37.77 -19.43
CA ASN A 457 -2.51 38.89 -19.08
C ASN A 457 -3.23 40.24 -19.25
N LYS A 458 -3.94 40.46 -20.37
CA LYS A 458 -4.72 41.68 -20.60
C LYS A 458 -5.81 41.91 -19.55
N ALA A 459 -6.49 40.86 -19.13
CA ALA A 459 -7.51 40.95 -18.09
C ALA A 459 -6.89 41.13 -16.69
N ALA A 460 -5.75 40.48 -16.41
CA ALA A 460 -5.04 40.56 -15.13
C ALA A 460 -4.38 41.93 -14.91
N GLU A 461 -3.87 42.58 -15.96
CA GLU A 461 -3.39 43.97 -15.97
C GLU A 461 -4.49 44.95 -15.54
N GLN A 462 -5.75 44.61 -15.82
CA GLN A 462 -6.94 45.37 -15.42
C GLN A 462 -7.53 44.93 -14.07
N GLY A 463 -6.83 44.05 -13.34
CA GLY A 463 -7.23 43.62 -11.99
C GLY A 463 -8.17 42.41 -11.94
N CYS A 464 -8.44 41.70 -13.03
CA CYS A 464 -9.37 40.56 -13.00
C CYS A 464 -8.85 39.40 -12.15
N LYS A 465 -9.54 39.11 -11.02
CA LYS A 465 -9.18 38.01 -10.11
C LYS A 465 -9.16 36.62 -10.75
N ILE A 466 -10.11 36.32 -11.65
CA ILE A 466 -10.16 35.02 -12.34
C ILE A 466 -8.97 34.85 -13.28
N ALA A 467 -8.64 35.90 -14.04
CA ALA A 467 -7.49 35.88 -14.94
C ALA A 467 -6.16 35.77 -14.19
N GLN A 468 -6.02 36.46 -13.06
CA GLN A 468 -4.85 36.34 -12.17
C GLN A 468 -4.70 34.91 -11.65
N TYR A 469 -5.78 34.31 -11.13
CA TYR A 469 -5.76 32.91 -10.69
C TYR A 469 -5.34 31.95 -11.81
N ASN A 470 -5.95 32.08 -13.00
CA ASN A 470 -5.61 31.23 -14.13
C ASN A 470 -4.14 31.38 -14.56
N LEU A 471 -3.59 32.60 -14.59
CA LEU A 471 -2.16 32.81 -14.84
C LEU A 471 -1.29 32.13 -13.77
N GLY A 472 -1.73 32.16 -12.50
CA GLY A 472 -1.08 31.41 -11.42
C GLY A 472 -0.97 29.92 -11.74
N ASN A 473 -2.05 29.31 -12.22
CA ASN A 473 -2.07 27.90 -12.66
C ASN A 473 -1.07 27.64 -13.81
N TYR A 474 -1.03 28.51 -14.83
CA TYR A 474 -0.07 28.37 -15.94
C TYR A 474 1.38 28.38 -15.46
N TYR A 475 1.75 29.29 -14.55
CA TYR A 475 3.10 29.35 -13.99
C TYR A 475 3.42 28.21 -13.03
N ARG A 476 2.44 27.72 -12.25
CA ARG A 476 2.61 26.57 -11.34
C ARG A 476 2.91 25.29 -12.10
N PHE A 477 2.11 24.98 -13.11
CA PHE A 477 2.24 23.72 -13.86
C PHE A 477 3.24 23.79 -15.01
N GLY A 478 3.63 24.99 -15.45
CA GLY A 478 4.58 25.20 -16.54
C GLY A 478 3.98 24.88 -17.91
N VAL A 479 2.69 25.18 -18.09
CA VAL A 479 1.99 24.96 -19.36
C VAL A 479 2.35 26.11 -20.29
N VAL A 480 3.10 25.83 -21.36
CA VAL A 480 3.62 26.81 -22.35
C VAL A 480 4.63 27.83 -21.79
N VAL A 481 4.41 28.35 -20.59
CA VAL A 481 5.37 29.15 -19.82
C VAL A 481 6.28 28.24 -18.99
N GLY A 482 7.53 28.64 -18.75
CA GLY A 482 8.39 27.90 -17.81
C GLY A 482 7.78 27.90 -16.40
N LYS A 483 7.96 26.79 -15.67
CA LYS A 483 7.54 26.70 -14.26
C LYS A 483 8.17 27.82 -13.44
N ASP A 484 7.34 28.63 -12.80
CA ASP A 484 7.77 29.77 -11.99
C ASP A 484 6.88 29.85 -10.74
N ALA A 485 7.33 29.19 -9.67
CA ALA A 485 6.56 29.09 -8.44
C ALA A 485 6.35 30.46 -7.77
N VAL A 486 7.31 31.38 -7.87
CA VAL A 486 7.22 32.72 -7.27
C VAL A 486 6.15 33.54 -7.98
N LYS A 487 6.15 33.55 -9.32
CA LYS A 487 5.07 34.21 -10.07
C LYS A 487 3.70 33.59 -9.82
N ALA A 488 3.62 32.26 -9.75
CA ALA A 488 2.37 31.59 -9.44
C ALA A 488 1.81 32.07 -8.09
N PHE A 489 2.66 32.09 -7.05
CA PHE A 489 2.31 32.60 -5.73
C PHE A 489 1.87 34.07 -5.75
N GLU A 490 2.58 34.95 -6.46
CA GLU A 490 2.20 36.36 -6.58
C GLU A 490 0.82 36.56 -7.24
N TYR A 491 0.51 35.79 -8.29
CA TYR A 491 -0.78 35.84 -8.96
C TYR A 491 -1.91 35.28 -8.10
N TYR A 492 -1.69 34.15 -7.41
CA TYR A 492 -2.66 33.63 -6.45
C TYR A 492 -2.92 34.63 -5.34
N LYS A 493 -1.88 35.27 -4.80
CA LYS A 493 -2.02 36.30 -3.76
C LYS A 493 -2.88 37.48 -4.25
N LYS A 494 -2.58 38.04 -5.43
CA LYS A 494 -3.37 39.15 -6.01
C LYS A 494 -4.85 38.79 -6.23
N SER A 495 -5.12 37.54 -6.59
CA SER A 495 -6.48 37.04 -6.77
C SER A 495 -7.19 36.77 -5.43
N ALA A 496 -6.46 36.20 -4.45
CA ALA A 496 -6.95 35.91 -3.11
C ALA A 496 -7.25 37.19 -2.29
N ASP A 497 -6.46 38.26 -2.47
CA ASP A 497 -6.69 39.59 -1.88
C ASP A 497 -8.02 40.22 -2.38
N GLN A 498 -8.57 39.71 -3.49
CA GLN A 498 -9.89 40.07 -4.03
C GLN A 498 -10.99 39.05 -3.67
N GLU A 499 -10.73 38.23 -2.64
CA GLU A 499 -11.60 37.20 -2.11
C GLU A 499 -12.04 36.14 -3.14
N TYR A 500 -11.16 35.80 -4.09
CA TYR A 500 -11.41 34.67 -4.98
C TYR A 500 -11.11 33.34 -4.26
N LEU A 501 -12.15 32.54 -4.05
CA LEU A 501 -12.12 31.33 -3.22
C LEU A 501 -11.04 30.33 -3.63
N GLU A 502 -10.95 30.02 -4.93
CA GLU A 502 -9.95 29.07 -5.45
C GLU A 502 -8.52 29.57 -5.24
N ALA A 503 -8.30 30.88 -5.36
CA ALA A 503 -6.98 31.46 -5.10
C ALA A 503 -6.64 31.46 -3.61
N GLN A 504 -7.62 31.63 -2.71
CA GLN A 504 -7.41 31.51 -1.27
C GLN A 504 -6.98 30.08 -0.90
N PHE A 505 -7.66 29.07 -1.44
CA PHE A 505 -7.26 27.67 -1.29
C PHE A 505 -5.84 27.41 -1.83
N GLU A 506 -5.55 27.82 -3.06
CA GLU A 506 -4.23 27.64 -3.68
C GLU A 506 -3.12 28.35 -2.90
N LEU A 507 -3.40 29.52 -2.32
CA LEU A 507 -2.46 30.23 -1.46
C LEU A 507 -2.18 29.43 -0.16
N GLY A 508 -3.21 28.81 0.42
CA GLY A 508 -3.05 27.88 1.54
C GLY A 508 -2.18 26.68 1.18
N TYR A 509 -2.35 26.13 -0.02
CA TYR A 509 -1.54 25.04 -0.55
C TYR A 509 -0.08 25.45 -0.78
N CYS A 510 0.15 26.65 -1.33
CA CYS A 510 1.47 27.23 -1.47
C CYS A 510 2.19 27.39 -0.13
N TYR A 511 1.50 27.89 0.90
CA TYR A 511 2.08 28.04 2.24
C TYR A 511 2.34 26.69 2.93
N THR A 512 1.50 25.69 2.69
CA THR A 512 1.66 24.34 3.25
C THR A 512 2.95 23.68 2.76
N ASN A 513 3.26 23.85 1.47
CA ASN A 513 4.32 23.14 0.76
C ASN A 513 5.54 24.01 0.41
N GLY A 514 5.51 25.31 0.71
CA GLY A 514 6.59 26.24 0.37
C GLY A 514 6.72 26.49 -1.14
N ILE A 515 5.60 26.54 -1.87
CA ILE A 515 5.60 26.76 -3.32
C ILE A 515 5.62 28.25 -3.61
N GLY A 516 6.77 28.76 -4.07
CA GLY A 516 6.95 30.18 -4.40
C GLY A 516 7.09 31.09 -3.16
N THR A 517 7.09 30.50 -1.97
CA THR A 517 7.21 31.17 -0.68
C THR A 517 7.81 30.20 0.34
N GLU A 518 8.19 30.67 1.52
CA GLU A 518 8.63 29.78 2.60
C GLU A 518 7.43 29.01 3.20
N VAL A 519 7.67 27.80 3.70
CA VAL A 519 6.63 27.01 4.40
C VAL A 519 6.11 27.83 5.59
N ASN A 520 4.80 28.09 5.62
CA ASN A 520 4.16 28.86 6.68
C ASN A 520 2.80 28.24 7.05
N LYS A 521 2.83 27.30 7.99
CA LYS A 521 1.65 26.52 8.37
C LYS A 521 0.53 27.37 9.00
N LEU A 522 0.87 28.44 9.72
CA LEU A 522 -0.13 29.37 10.28
C LEU A 522 -0.90 30.11 9.19
N LYS A 523 -0.21 30.64 8.17
CA LYS A 523 -0.89 31.27 7.03
C LYS A 523 -1.65 30.26 6.18
N ALA A 524 -1.16 29.03 6.07
CA ALA A 524 -1.90 27.96 5.41
C ALA A 524 -3.24 27.68 6.13
N LEU A 525 -3.20 27.58 7.47
CA LEU A 525 -4.37 27.42 8.31
C LEU A 525 -5.37 28.57 8.08
N GLU A 526 -4.94 29.82 8.17
CA GLU A 526 -5.80 30.99 7.94
C GLU A 526 -6.51 30.93 6.57
N MET A 527 -5.76 30.59 5.50
CA MET A 527 -6.32 30.50 4.16
C MET A 527 -7.31 29.34 4.00
N TYR A 528 -6.99 28.18 4.59
CA TYR A 528 -7.90 27.03 4.57
C TYR A 528 -9.14 27.27 5.42
N GLU A 529 -9.07 27.93 6.57
CA GLU A 529 -10.25 28.27 7.37
C GLU A 529 -11.22 29.18 6.60
N ILE A 530 -10.69 30.19 5.90
CA ILE A 530 -11.50 31.08 5.05
C ILE A 530 -12.18 30.28 3.92
N ALA A 531 -11.41 29.44 3.22
CA ALA A 531 -11.94 28.66 2.10
C ALA A 531 -12.93 27.57 2.56
N ALA A 532 -12.60 26.86 3.63
CA ALA A 532 -13.42 25.82 4.24
C ALA A 532 -14.74 26.36 4.81
N GLY A 533 -14.69 27.53 5.44
CA GLY A 533 -15.88 28.24 5.95
C GLY A 533 -16.84 28.69 4.83
N LYS A 534 -16.34 28.86 3.61
CA LYS A 534 -17.14 29.15 2.39
C LYS A 534 -17.57 27.87 1.64
N GLY A 535 -17.27 26.69 2.16
CA GLY A 535 -17.72 25.41 1.62
C GLY A 535 -16.75 24.72 0.66
N HIS A 536 -15.50 25.16 0.55
CA HIS A 536 -14.51 24.48 -0.28
C HIS A 536 -14.09 23.15 0.36
N ASP A 537 -14.44 22.06 -0.29
CA ASP A 537 -14.29 20.67 0.16
C ASP A 537 -12.82 20.23 0.35
N ILE A 538 -11.93 20.50 -0.60
CA ILE A 538 -10.50 20.18 -0.46
C ILE A 538 -9.85 21.03 0.65
N ALA A 539 -10.28 22.28 0.82
CA ALA A 539 -9.82 23.11 1.93
C ALA A 539 -10.28 22.54 3.29
N GLN A 540 -11.53 22.05 3.39
CA GLN A 540 -12.04 21.35 4.57
C GLN A 540 -11.22 20.08 4.85
N ASN A 541 -10.90 19.28 3.84
CA ASN A 541 -10.02 18.11 3.99
C ASN A 541 -8.64 18.50 4.53
N ASN A 542 -8.00 19.49 3.92
CA ASN A 542 -6.67 19.93 4.35
C ASN A 542 -6.68 20.51 5.76
N LEU A 543 -7.74 21.22 6.14
CA LEU A 543 -7.93 21.70 7.51
C LEU A 543 -8.07 20.52 8.48
N GLY A 544 -8.80 19.47 8.10
CA GLY A 544 -8.88 18.21 8.84
C GLY A 544 -7.50 17.58 9.09
N LEU A 545 -6.66 17.51 8.06
CA LEU A 545 -5.29 16.99 8.16
C LEU A 545 -4.39 17.84 9.07
N LEU A 546 -4.49 19.18 9.02
CA LEU A 546 -3.73 20.06 9.91
C LEU A 546 -4.08 19.80 11.39
N TYR A 547 -5.37 19.61 11.69
CA TYR A 547 -5.82 19.24 13.04
C TYR A 547 -5.41 17.82 13.44
N GLU A 548 -5.40 16.85 12.51
CA GLU A 548 -5.03 15.46 12.79
C GLU A 548 -3.56 15.31 13.18
N TYR A 549 -2.67 15.99 12.45
CA TYR A 549 -1.23 15.93 12.65
C TYR A 549 -0.69 17.00 13.62
N GLY A 550 -1.44 18.08 13.87
CA GLY A 550 -0.98 19.21 14.66
C GLY A 550 0.03 20.09 13.92
N ASP A 551 -0.15 20.24 12.60
CA ASP A 551 0.79 20.95 11.73
C ASP A 551 0.52 22.46 11.72
N GLY A 552 1.16 23.20 12.62
CA GLY A 552 0.95 24.65 12.77
C GLY A 552 -0.26 25.03 13.62
N ILE A 553 -0.96 24.05 14.19
CA ILE A 553 -2.01 24.17 15.20
C ILE A 553 -1.87 23.02 16.22
N GLU A 554 -2.44 23.15 17.40
CA GLU A 554 -2.51 22.03 18.35
C GLU A 554 -3.31 20.87 17.74
N LYS A 555 -2.81 19.64 17.91
CA LYS A 555 -3.49 18.43 17.45
C LYS A 555 -4.86 18.31 18.11
N ASP A 556 -5.92 18.26 17.31
CA ASP A 556 -7.30 18.09 17.74
C ASP A 556 -8.03 17.13 16.80
N LEU A 557 -8.08 15.86 17.18
CA LEU A 557 -8.72 14.81 16.38
C LEU A 557 -10.23 15.01 16.23
N LYS A 558 -10.89 15.71 17.16
CA LYS A 558 -12.34 15.99 17.05
C LYS A 558 -12.61 17.03 15.99
N GLN A 559 -11.79 18.08 15.94
CA GLN A 559 -11.86 19.06 14.84
C GLN A 559 -11.48 18.43 13.50
N ALA A 560 -10.48 17.54 13.48
CA ALA A 560 -10.13 16.79 12.27
C ALA A 560 -11.34 16.04 11.69
N ILE A 561 -12.00 15.24 12.52
CA ILE A 561 -13.20 14.47 12.13
C ILE A 561 -14.36 15.37 11.76
N TYR A 562 -14.55 16.50 12.45
CA TYR A 562 -15.58 17.47 12.08
C TYR A 562 -15.38 17.98 10.64
N TRP A 563 -14.16 18.39 10.29
CA TRP A 563 -13.83 18.89 8.96
C TRP A 563 -13.85 17.81 7.89
N PHE A 564 -13.38 16.60 8.19
CA PHE A 564 -13.51 15.46 7.27
C PHE A 564 -14.97 15.12 6.99
N ASN A 565 -15.85 15.15 8.00
CA ASN A 565 -17.28 14.93 7.77
C ASN A 565 -17.88 16.03 6.89
N LYS A 566 -17.53 17.30 7.12
CA LYS A 566 -18.00 18.42 6.28
C LYS A 566 -17.54 18.29 4.82
N ALA A 567 -16.28 17.94 4.60
CA ALA A 567 -15.74 17.68 3.26
C ALA A 567 -16.40 16.47 2.61
N ALA A 568 -16.62 15.38 3.36
CA ALA A 568 -17.27 14.17 2.86
C ALA A 568 -18.74 14.39 2.50
N GLU A 569 -19.48 15.23 3.26
CA GLU A 569 -20.84 15.69 2.93
C GLU A 569 -20.88 16.42 1.57
N ASN A 570 -19.79 17.10 1.21
CA ASN A 570 -19.63 17.79 -0.08
C ASN A 570 -19.04 16.91 -1.20
N GLY A 571 -18.82 15.61 -0.95
CA GLY A 571 -18.32 14.66 -1.94
C GLY A 571 -16.80 14.50 -2.01
N CYS A 572 -16.03 15.02 -1.04
CA CYS A 572 -14.58 14.89 -1.06
C CYS A 572 -14.12 13.43 -0.84
N GLY A 573 -13.66 12.77 -1.90
CA GLY A 573 -13.14 11.40 -1.85
C GLY A 573 -12.00 11.22 -0.83
N MET A 574 -11.07 12.19 -0.73
CA MET A 574 -9.98 12.15 0.27
C MET A 574 -10.50 12.07 1.71
N SER A 575 -11.46 12.92 2.07
CA SER A 575 -12.01 12.92 3.44
C SER A 575 -12.83 11.68 3.75
N GLN A 576 -13.53 11.13 2.76
CA GLN A 576 -14.20 9.84 2.92
C GLN A 576 -13.17 8.72 3.23
N TYR A 577 -12.03 8.70 2.54
CA TYR A 577 -10.94 7.75 2.85
C TYR A 577 -10.40 7.93 4.28
N TYR A 578 -10.11 9.16 4.70
CA TYR A 578 -9.63 9.43 6.07
C TYR A 578 -10.66 8.99 7.12
N LEU A 579 -11.95 9.29 6.92
CA LEU A 579 -13.01 8.78 7.79
C LEU A 579 -13.05 7.24 7.82
N GLY A 580 -12.84 6.58 6.68
CA GLY A 580 -12.68 5.13 6.60
C GLY A 580 -11.57 4.62 7.53
N ASN A 581 -10.39 5.25 7.49
CA ASN A 581 -9.27 4.93 8.39
C ASN A 581 -9.62 5.14 9.87
N HIS A 582 -10.30 6.24 10.20
CA HIS A 582 -10.74 6.51 11.57
C HIS A 582 -11.70 5.43 12.09
N TYR A 583 -12.67 4.99 11.29
CA TYR A 583 -13.59 3.90 11.65
C TYR A 583 -12.89 2.53 11.72
N LYS A 584 -11.95 2.24 10.81
CA LYS A 584 -11.15 1.00 10.82
C LYS A 584 -10.33 0.86 12.09
N LEU A 585 -9.76 1.97 12.58
CA LEU A 585 -8.87 1.99 13.75
C LEU A 585 -9.57 2.35 15.08
N GLY A 586 -10.78 2.92 15.04
CA GLY A 586 -11.50 3.41 16.22
C GLY A 586 -10.90 4.68 16.83
N ILE A 587 -10.40 5.60 15.99
CA ILE A 587 -9.75 6.85 16.44
C ILE A 587 -10.82 7.93 16.62
N GLU A 588 -11.13 8.29 17.88
CA GLU A 588 -12.21 9.23 18.28
C GLU A 588 -13.63 8.86 17.80
N VAL A 589 -13.78 7.71 17.14
CA VAL A 589 -15.04 7.06 16.79
C VAL A 589 -15.02 5.61 17.27
N GLU A 590 -16.18 5.00 17.46
CA GLU A 590 -16.25 3.56 17.74
C GLU A 590 -15.73 2.78 16.53
N LYS A 591 -14.86 1.78 16.77
CA LYS A 591 -14.32 0.93 15.71
C LYS A 591 -15.46 0.21 14.99
N ASP A 592 -15.58 0.43 13.69
CA ASP A 592 -16.66 -0.10 12.85
C ASP A 592 -16.14 -0.40 11.44
N GLU A 593 -15.82 -1.66 11.19
CA GLU A 593 -15.24 -2.10 9.92
C GLU A 593 -16.23 -2.02 8.76
N VAL A 594 -17.54 -2.14 9.02
CA VAL A 594 -18.59 -2.02 7.98
C VAL A 594 -18.70 -0.57 7.52
N LYS A 595 -18.71 0.39 8.45
CA LYS A 595 -18.64 1.81 8.08
C LYS A 595 -17.35 2.17 7.37
N ALA A 596 -16.21 1.64 7.83
CA ALA A 596 -14.93 1.87 7.15
C ALA A 596 -15.00 1.42 5.68
N PHE A 597 -15.52 0.21 5.45
CA PHE A 597 -15.75 -0.32 4.11
C PHE A 597 -16.69 0.58 3.27
N GLU A 598 -17.79 1.06 3.82
CA GLU A 598 -18.71 1.98 3.11
C GLU A 598 -18.03 3.29 2.71
N TYR A 599 -17.19 3.87 3.58
CA TYR A 599 -16.44 5.08 3.28
C TYR A 599 -15.35 4.86 2.24
N TYR A 600 -14.59 3.76 2.32
CA TYR A 600 -13.64 3.39 1.27
C TYR A 600 -14.33 3.18 -0.07
N LYS A 601 -15.52 2.57 -0.09
CA LYS A 601 -16.30 2.40 -1.30
C LYS A 601 -16.71 3.75 -1.92
N LYS A 602 -17.29 4.66 -1.13
CA LYS A 602 -17.65 6.00 -1.61
C LYS A 602 -16.43 6.75 -2.15
N SER A 603 -15.31 6.67 -1.45
CA SER A 603 -14.06 7.33 -1.86
C SER A 603 -13.47 6.71 -3.15
N ALA A 604 -13.57 5.39 -3.31
CA ALA A 604 -13.15 4.68 -4.51
C ALA A 604 -14.04 4.97 -5.73
N ASP A 605 -15.36 5.18 -5.51
CA ASP A 605 -16.30 5.62 -6.54
C ASP A 605 -15.96 7.03 -7.07
N GLU A 606 -15.30 7.86 -6.25
CA GLU A 606 -14.70 9.17 -6.63
C GLU A 606 -13.27 9.03 -7.17
N GLU A 607 -12.87 7.81 -7.57
CA GLU A 607 -11.56 7.49 -8.18
C GLU A 607 -10.33 7.77 -7.29
N PHE A 608 -10.50 7.85 -5.97
CA PHE A 608 -9.36 8.04 -5.06
C PHE A 608 -8.54 6.74 -4.93
N LEU A 609 -7.30 6.76 -5.42
CA LEU A 609 -6.46 5.57 -5.59
C LEU A 609 -6.18 4.81 -4.29
N ASP A 610 -5.92 5.52 -3.19
CA ASP A 610 -5.64 4.87 -1.90
C ASP A 610 -6.90 4.18 -1.35
N ALA A 611 -8.09 4.72 -1.62
CA ALA A 611 -9.34 4.07 -1.26
C ALA A 611 -9.66 2.86 -2.14
N GLN A 612 -9.34 2.89 -3.43
CA GLN A 612 -9.46 1.72 -4.29
C GLN A 612 -8.56 0.57 -3.79
N TYR A 613 -7.33 0.90 -3.39
CA TYR A 613 -6.43 -0.06 -2.75
C TYR A 613 -6.99 -0.59 -1.42
N GLU A 614 -7.41 0.28 -0.49
CA GLU A 614 -7.96 -0.15 0.80
C GLU A 614 -9.27 -0.95 0.64
N LEU A 615 -10.11 -0.62 -0.33
CA LEU A 615 -11.32 -1.37 -0.65
C LEU A 615 -10.96 -2.78 -1.15
N GLY A 616 -9.94 -2.90 -2.02
CA GLY A 616 -9.40 -4.18 -2.45
C GLY A 616 -8.85 -4.99 -1.25
N TYR A 617 -8.16 -4.32 -0.33
CA TYR A 617 -7.67 -4.93 0.92
C TYR A 617 -8.80 -5.43 1.81
N CYS A 618 -9.91 -4.68 1.89
CA CYS A 618 -11.10 -5.11 2.62
C CYS A 618 -11.71 -6.38 2.01
N TYR A 619 -11.84 -6.45 0.68
CA TYR A 619 -12.32 -7.67 0.01
C TYR A 619 -11.35 -8.86 0.14
N SER A 620 -10.04 -8.64 0.11
CA SER A 620 -9.07 -9.73 0.22
C SER A 620 -9.08 -10.37 1.62
N ASN A 621 -9.30 -9.57 2.67
CA ASN A 621 -9.22 -10.02 4.07
C ASN A 621 -10.59 -10.18 4.76
N GLY A 622 -11.69 -9.79 4.11
CA GLY A 622 -13.04 -9.84 4.69
C GLY A 622 -13.29 -8.79 5.78
N ILE A 623 -12.72 -7.59 5.63
CA ILE A 623 -12.87 -6.49 6.60
C ILE A 623 -14.12 -5.69 6.24
N GLY A 624 -15.15 -5.74 7.09
CA GLY A 624 -16.43 -5.06 6.84
C GLY A 624 -17.27 -5.64 5.70
N THR A 625 -16.80 -6.68 5.02
CA THR A 625 -17.45 -7.39 3.90
C THR A 625 -17.04 -8.87 3.89
N GLU A 626 -17.71 -9.70 3.10
CA GLU A 626 -17.24 -11.06 2.81
C GLU A 626 -15.97 -11.06 1.95
N VAL A 627 -15.15 -12.11 2.08
CA VAL A 627 -13.92 -12.29 1.29
C VAL A 627 -14.26 -12.51 -0.19
N ASP A 628 -13.70 -11.68 -1.07
CA ASP A 628 -13.90 -11.74 -2.52
C ASP A 628 -12.57 -11.42 -3.24
N GLN A 629 -11.79 -12.46 -3.53
CA GLN A 629 -10.46 -12.28 -4.13
C GLN A 629 -10.52 -11.75 -5.58
N ILE A 630 -11.62 -12.00 -6.30
CA ILE A 630 -11.79 -11.51 -7.69
C ILE A 630 -11.96 -9.99 -7.67
N LYS A 631 -12.87 -9.47 -6.84
CA LYS A 631 -13.04 -8.02 -6.68
C LYS A 631 -11.80 -7.33 -6.10
N ALA A 632 -11.11 -7.99 -5.16
CA ALA A 632 -9.85 -7.47 -4.63
C ALA A 632 -8.84 -7.27 -5.77
N PHE A 633 -8.67 -8.28 -6.63
CA PHE A 633 -7.79 -8.20 -7.79
C PHE A 633 -8.19 -7.09 -8.77
N GLU A 634 -9.48 -6.97 -9.11
CA GLU A 634 -9.97 -5.91 -10.02
C GLU A 634 -9.63 -4.50 -9.50
N LEU A 635 -9.88 -4.24 -8.22
CA LEU A 635 -9.58 -2.95 -7.58
C LEU A 635 -8.08 -2.70 -7.48
N TYR A 636 -7.29 -3.71 -7.13
CA TYR A 636 -5.84 -3.61 -7.13
C TYR A 636 -5.30 -3.32 -8.53
N ASN A 637 -5.85 -3.94 -9.58
CA ASN A 637 -5.41 -3.69 -10.95
C ASN A 637 -5.68 -2.25 -11.38
N ILE A 638 -6.90 -1.74 -11.14
CA ILE A 638 -7.28 -0.35 -11.45
C ILE A 638 -6.37 0.64 -10.71
N ALA A 639 -6.18 0.45 -9.41
CA ALA A 639 -5.32 1.33 -8.61
C ALA A 639 -3.85 1.25 -9.06
N ALA A 640 -3.34 0.06 -9.35
CA ALA A 640 -1.94 -0.17 -9.76
C ALA A 640 -1.61 0.40 -11.14
N GLU A 641 -2.53 0.28 -12.11
CA GLU A 641 -2.41 0.88 -13.45
C GLU A 641 -2.35 2.40 -13.36
N ASN A 642 -3.13 3.00 -12.45
CA ASN A 642 -3.14 4.44 -12.18
C ASN A 642 -2.04 4.91 -11.21
N GLY A 643 -1.10 4.04 -10.84
CA GLY A 643 0.13 4.41 -10.14
C GLY A 643 0.14 4.21 -8.61
N ASN A 644 -0.89 3.59 -8.02
CA ASN A 644 -0.85 3.24 -6.59
C ASN A 644 0.21 2.17 -6.32
N ILE A 645 1.20 2.52 -5.51
CA ILE A 645 2.40 1.72 -5.28
C ILE A 645 2.10 0.45 -4.44
N ASN A 646 1.20 0.56 -3.45
CA ASN A 646 0.80 -0.57 -2.61
C ASN A 646 -0.08 -1.56 -3.39
N ALA A 647 -0.94 -1.04 -4.25
CA ALA A 647 -1.71 -1.85 -5.18
C ALA A 647 -0.77 -2.64 -6.10
N GLN A 648 0.26 -2.00 -6.71
CA GLN A 648 1.24 -2.70 -7.57
C GLN A 648 1.86 -3.93 -6.89
N ASN A 649 2.27 -3.82 -5.62
CA ASN A 649 2.76 -4.96 -4.85
C ASN A 649 1.67 -6.02 -4.59
N SER A 650 0.44 -5.60 -4.35
CA SER A 650 -0.69 -6.51 -4.05
C SER A 650 -1.14 -7.31 -5.27
N ILE A 651 -1.13 -6.71 -6.47
CA ILE A 651 -1.39 -7.46 -7.71
C ILE A 651 -0.26 -8.45 -7.99
N ALA A 652 1.00 -8.08 -7.70
CA ALA A 652 2.12 -9.02 -7.82
C ALA A 652 1.95 -10.23 -6.90
N CYS A 653 1.56 -10.03 -5.63
CA CYS A 653 1.21 -11.10 -4.70
C CYS A 653 0.06 -11.97 -5.23
N SER A 654 -0.97 -11.33 -5.81
CA SER A 654 -2.14 -12.02 -6.37
C SER A 654 -1.74 -12.97 -7.51
N TYR A 655 -0.89 -12.50 -8.43
CA TYR A 655 -0.31 -13.34 -9.49
C TYR A 655 0.61 -14.44 -8.96
N GLU A 656 1.41 -14.17 -7.92
CA GLU A 656 2.32 -15.16 -7.35
C GLU A 656 1.57 -16.35 -6.73
N LYS A 657 0.46 -16.07 -6.04
CA LYS A 657 -0.33 -17.06 -5.31
C LYS A 657 -1.49 -17.64 -6.13
N GLY A 658 -1.96 -16.92 -7.15
CA GLY A 658 -3.20 -17.24 -7.88
C GLY A 658 -4.46 -16.83 -7.10
N GLU A 659 -4.42 -15.72 -6.38
CA GLU A 659 -5.56 -15.18 -5.60
C GLU A 659 -6.37 -14.23 -6.50
N GLY A 660 -7.61 -14.58 -6.84
CA GLY A 660 -8.48 -13.77 -7.70
C GLY A 660 -8.15 -13.80 -9.19
N ILE A 661 -7.00 -14.35 -9.56
CA ILE A 661 -6.49 -14.51 -10.92
C ILE A 661 -5.70 -15.81 -11.06
N GLU A 662 -5.47 -16.29 -12.28
CA GLU A 662 -4.60 -17.45 -12.52
C GLU A 662 -3.15 -17.13 -12.09
N LYS A 663 -2.50 -18.09 -11.43
CA LYS A 663 -1.12 -17.95 -10.97
C LYS A 663 -0.17 -17.73 -12.15
N ASN A 664 0.58 -16.64 -12.12
CA ASN A 664 1.56 -16.29 -13.14
C ASN A 664 2.80 -15.61 -12.52
N LEU A 665 3.90 -16.35 -12.43
CA LEU A 665 5.13 -15.86 -11.79
C LEU A 665 5.84 -14.77 -12.61
N GLU A 666 5.73 -14.78 -13.95
CA GLU A 666 6.36 -13.76 -14.80
C GLU A 666 5.67 -12.40 -14.62
N GLU A 667 4.34 -12.37 -14.56
CA GLU A 667 3.58 -11.15 -14.27
C GLU A 667 3.80 -10.67 -12.83
N ALA A 668 3.86 -11.59 -11.86
CA ALA A 668 4.22 -11.24 -10.49
C ALA A 668 5.58 -10.51 -10.44
N PHE A 669 6.60 -11.05 -11.13
CA PHE A 669 7.92 -10.44 -11.20
C PHE A 669 7.88 -9.03 -11.82
N LYS A 670 7.15 -8.83 -12.94
CA LYS A 670 7.01 -7.52 -13.59
C LYS A 670 6.40 -6.47 -12.65
N TRP A 671 5.34 -6.82 -11.94
CA TRP A 671 4.67 -5.89 -11.01
C TRP A 671 5.48 -5.65 -9.75
N TYR A 672 6.16 -6.66 -9.19
CA TYR A 672 7.12 -6.43 -8.10
C TYR A 672 8.24 -5.48 -8.54
N ASN A 673 8.78 -5.65 -9.74
CA ASN A 673 9.81 -4.75 -10.27
C ASN A 673 9.29 -3.31 -10.41
N LYS A 674 8.10 -3.13 -10.98
CA LYS A 674 7.47 -1.80 -11.12
C LYS A 674 7.21 -1.12 -9.77
N ALA A 675 6.68 -1.86 -8.79
CA ALA A 675 6.48 -1.35 -7.43
C ALA A 675 7.82 -1.01 -6.73
N ALA A 676 8.85 -1.83 -6.94
CA ALA A 676 10.18 -1.62 -6.40
C ALA A 676 10.87 -0.38 -6.99
N GLU A 677 10.73 -0.14 -8.30
CA GLU A 677 11.21 1.08 -8.98
C GLU A 677 10.54 2.34 -8.44
N ASN A 678 9.25 2.24 -8.07
CA ASN A 678 8.50 3.31 -7.40
C ASN A 678 8.77 3.40 -5.89
N GLY A 679 9.65 2.55 -5.34
CA GLY A 679 10.14 2.66 -3.98
C GLY A 679 9.41 1.84 -2.93
N ASN A 680 8.52 0.91 -3.28
CA ASN A 680 7.87 0.02 -2.32
C ASN A 680 8.87 -0.95 -1.65
N GLU A 681 9.05 -0.86 -0.34
CA GLU A 681 10.02 -1.66 0.42
C GLU A 681 9.68 -3.15 0.47
N VAL A 682 8.39 -3.49 0.51
CA VAL A 682 7.89 -4.88 0.52
C VAL A 682 8.11 -5.51 -0.86
N ALA A 683 7.86 -4.79 -1.94
CA ALA A 683 8.12 -5.26 -3.30
C ALA A 683 9.61 -5.45 -3.57
N ILE A 684 10.49 -4.57 -3.07
CA ILE A 684 11.96 -4.75 -3.17
C ILE A 684 12.37 -6.07 -2.48
N TYR A 685 11.79 -6.38 -1.32
CA TYR A 685 12.01 -7.66 -0.64
C TYR A 685 11.46 -8.85 -1.42
N ASN A 686 10.22 -8.77 -1.92
CA ASN A 686 9.61 -9.84 -2.71
C ASN A 686 10.38 -10.11 -4.01
N LEU A 687 10.90 -9.06 -4.64
CA LEU A 687 11.76 -9.15 -5.81
C LEU A 687 13.09 -9.85 -5.50
N ALA A 688 13.67 -9.60 -4.32
CA ALA A 688 14.83 -10.37 -3.84
C ALA A 688 14.50 -11.86 -3.69
N GLY A 689 13.31 -12.19 -3.18
CA GLY A 689 12.77 -13.55 -3.14
C GLY A 689 12.62 -14.17 -4.54
N CYS A 690 12.17 -13.39 -5.52
CA CYS A 690 12.06 -13.84 -6.90
C CYS A 690 13.42 -14.24 -7.47
N TYR A 691 14.45 -13.42 -7.31
CA TYR A 691 15.81 -13.77 -7.73
C TYR A 691 16.39 -14.96 -6.94
N ARG A 692 16.16 -15.04 -5.62
CA ARG A 692 16.69 -16.13 -4.79
C ARG A 692 16.15 -17.50 -5.19
N TYR A 693 14.87 -17.57 -5.52
CA TYR A 693 14.17 -18.83 -5.78
C TYR A 693 13.87 -19.06 -7.26
N GLY A 694 14.20 -18.12 -8.15
CA GLY A 694 13.91 -18.19 -9.58
C GLY A 694 12.41 -18.08 -9.91
N LYS A 695 11.66 -17.25 -9.16
CA LYS A 695 10.22 -17.05 -9.40
C LYS A 695 9.99 -16.01 -10.50
N GLY A 696 9.61 -16.47 -11.70
CA GLY A 696 9.35 -15.59 -12.84
C GLY A 696 10.59 -14.96 -13.48
N VAL A 697 11.77 -15.28 -12.97
CA VAL A 697 13.09 -14.82 -13.44
C VAL A 697 14.11 -15.92 -13.19
N GLU A 698 15.24 -15.88 -13.89
CA GLU A 698 16.36 -16.79 -13.62
C GLU A 698 16.90 -16.60 -12.19
N LYS A 699 17.24 -17.71 -11.53
CA LYS A 699 17.78 -17.71 -10.18
C LYS A 699 19.13 -16.97 -10.14
N ASP A 700 19.23 -15.94 -9.31
CA ASP A 700 20.43 -15.11 -9.14
C ASP A 700 20.58 -14.68 -7.68
N GLU A 701 21.41 -15.40 -6.92
CA GLU A 701 21.58 -15.14 -5.49
C GLU A 701 22.35 -13.84 -5.19
N VAL A 702 23.20 -13.37 -6.12
CA VAL A 702 23.95 -12.12 -5.97
C VAL A 702 23.00 -10.93 -6.10
N LYS A 703 22.11 -10.94 -7.09
CA LYS A 703 21.04 -9.94 -7.19
C LYS A 703 20.08 -10.03 -6.01
N ALA A 704 19.71 -11.23 -5.57
CA ALA A 704 18.86 -11.38 -4.40
C ALA A 704 19.47 -10.68 -3.17
N LEU A 705 20.76 -10.88 -2.90
CA LEU A 705 21.48 -10.19 -1.83
C LEU A 705 21.46 -8.67 -2.00
N GLU A 706 21.65 -8.16 -3.21
CA GLU A 706 21.60 -6.72 -3.50
C GLU A 706 20.22 -6.12 -3.18
N TYR A 707 19.14 -6.79 -3.59
CA TYR A 707 17.78 -6.33 -3.32
C TYR A 707 17.38 -6.49 -1.85
N TYR A 708 17.77 -7.59 -1.17
CA TYR A 708 17.60 -7.69 0.29
C TYR A 708 18.32 -6.54 1.01
N LYS A 709 19.52 -6.17 0.58
CA LYS A 709 20.22 -5.01 1.13
C LYS A 709 19.46 -3.71 0.89
N LYS A 710 18.97 -3.45 -0.32
CA LYS A 710 18.17 -2.26 -0.64
C LYS A 710 16.89 -2.15 0.21
N SER A 711 16.20 -3.26 0.45
CA SER A 711 15.01 -3.28 1.31
C SER A 711 15.37 -3.12 2.80
N ALA A 712 16.46 -3.74 3.24
CA ALA A 712 16.98 -3.60 4.59
C ALA A 712 17.47 -2.17 4.90
N ASP A 713 18.04 -1.44 3.93
CA ASP A 713 18.43 -0.04 4.06
C ASP A 713 17.21 0.90 4.24
N LYS A 714 16.00 0.42 3.91
CA LYS A 714 14.72 1.06 4.24
C LYS A 714 14.09 0.55 5.55
N ASP A 715 14.89 -0.12 6.38
CA ASP A 715 14.48 -0.68 7.67
C ASP A 715 13.38 -1.76 7.62
N TYR A 716 13.17 -2.41 6.47
CA TYR A 716 12.20 -3.50 6.37
C TYR A 716 12.68 -4.75 7.13
N LEU A 717 11.90 -5.17 8.12
CA LEU A 717 12.31 -6.14 9.14
C LEU A 717 12.66 -7.52 8.56
N ASN A 718 11.83 -8.04 7.66
CA ASN A 718 12.06 -9.34 7.02
C ASN A 718 13.29 -9.32 6.10
N ALA A 719 13.58 -8.18 5.46
CA ALA A 719 14.80 -8.02 4.66
C ALA A 719 16.06 -7.96 5.52
N LEU A 720 16.02 -7.32 6.70
CA LEU A 720 17.12 -7.34 7.66
C LEU A 720 17.44 -8.76 8.12
N PHE A 721 16.40 -9.55 8.43
CA PHE A 721 16.55 -10.96 8.76
C PHE A 721 17.14 -11.78 7.61
N GLU A 722 16.57 -11.69 6.41
CA GLU A 722 17.06 -12.45 5.24
C GLU A 722 18.48 -12.05 4.86
N LEU A 723 18.85 -10.77 4.99
CA LEU A 723 20.22 -10.32 4.79
C LEU A 723 21.19 -10.96 5.81
N GLY A 724 20.78 -11.06 7.07
CA GLY A 724 21.50 -11.81 8.09
C GLY A 724 21.66 -13.29 7.71
N TYR A 725 20.58 -13.91 7.25
CA TYR A 725 20.56 -15.30 6.80
C TYR A 725 21.47 -15.55 5.60
N CYS A 726 21.50 -14.63 4.64
CA CYS A 726 22.40 -14.71 3.49
C CYS A 726 23.87 -14.68 3.94
N TYR A 727 24.25 -13.83 4.89
CA TYR A 727 25.61 -13.83 5.45
C TYR A 727 25.91 -15.09 6.27
N ASP A 728 24.93 -15.60 7.01
CA ASP A 728 25.06 -16.77 7.88
C ASP A 728 25.28 -18.07 7.10
N SER A 729 24.61 -18.16 5.93
CA SER A 729 24.57 -19.34 5.06
C SER A 729 25.44 -19.21 3.80
N GLY A 730 25.95 -18.02 3.49
CA GLY A 730 26.74 -17.76 2.27
C GLY A 730 25.91 -17.71 0.98
N ILE A 731 24.70 -17.13 1.02
CA ILE A 731 23.82 -17.00 -0.15
C ILE A 731 24.15 -15.71 -0.88
N GLY A 732 24.61 -15.81 -2.12
CA GLY A 732 25.04 -14.66 -2.94
C GLY A 732 26.31 -13.96 -2.43
N THR A 733 26.97 -14.49 -1.39
CA THR A 733 28.19 -13.95 -0.77
C THR A 733 28.93 -15.05 0.00
N GLU A 734 30.15 -14.79 0.45
CA GLU A 734 30.86 -15.72 1.34
C GLU A 734 30.26 -15.72 2.75
N ILE A 735 30.33 -16.86 3.45
CA ILE A 735 29.86 -16.99 4.83
C ILE A 735 30.57 -15.94 5.71
N ASN A 736 29.80 -15.11 6.40
CA ASN A 736 30.31 -14.06 7.28
C ASN A 736 29.46 -13.96 8.55
N LYS A 737 29.85 -14.73 9.58
CA LYS A 737 29.13 -14.79 10.86
C LYS A 737 29.06 -13.46 11.60
N THR A 738 30.08 -12.60 11.47
CA THR A 738 30.08 -11.26 12.10
C THR A 738 29.01 -10.35 11.49
N LYS A 739 28.91 -10.29 10.16
CA LYS A 739 27.85 -9.53 9.49
C LYS A 739 26.46 -10.13 9.74
N ALA A 740 26.36 -11.47 9.78
CA ALA A 740 25.11 -12.14 10.15
C ALA A 740 24.66 -11.72 11.55
N PHE A 741 25.57 -11.75 12.52
CA PHE A 741 25.33 -11.30 13.89
C PHE A 741 24.83 -9.85 13.95
N GLU A 742 25.50 -8.92 13.26
CA GLU A 742 25.08 -7.51 13.21
C GLU A 742 23.65 -7.33 12.69
N LYS A 743 23.30 -8.02 11.58
CA LYS A 743 21.98 -7.89 10.96
C LYS A 743 20.88 -8.58 11.78
N TYR A 744 21.15 -9.79 12.28
CA TYR A 744 20.21 -10.45 13.20
C TYR A 744 20.00 -9.64 14.46
N LYS A 745 21.04 -9.01 15.03
CA LYS A 745 20.91 -8.14 16.20
C LYS A 745 19.96 -6.98 15.97
N ILE A 746 20.12 -6.25 14.86
CA ILE A 746 19.22 -5.12 14.52
C ILE A 746 17.77 -5.61 14.34
N ALA A 747 17.56 -6.70 13.60
CA ALA A 747 16.23 -7.26 13.39
C ALA A 747 15.60 -7.77 14.70
N ALA A 748 16.40 -8.41 15.55
CA ALA A 748 15.97 -8.97 16.83
C ALA A 748 15.56 -7.89 17.84
N GLU A 749 16.33 -6.79 17.92
CA GLU A 749 16.03 -5.62 18.76
C GLU A 749 14.74 -4.93 18.32
N LYS A 750 14.43 -4.94 17.02
CA LYS A 750 13.16 -4.45 16.45
C LYS A 750 12.00 -5.47 16.52
N GLY A 751 12.21 -6.64 17.15
CA GLY A 751 11.14 -7.60 17.45
C GLY A 751 10.99 -8.77 16.47
N HIS A 752 11.91 -8.98 15.53
CA HIS A 752 11.83 -10.13 14.60
C HIS A 752 12.13 -11.45 15.34
N ASN A 753 11.11 -12.28 15.52
CA ASN A 753 11.17 -13.51 16.32
C ASN A 753 12.20 -14.56 15.84
N ILE A 754 12.27 -14.85 14.54
CA ILE A 754 13.24 -15.80 13.99
C ILE A 754 14.68 -15.24 14.11
N ALA A 755 14.86 -13.93 13.93
CA ALA A 755 16.16 -13.28 14.13
C ALA A 755 16.61 -13.34 15.60
N GLN A 756 15.69 -13.15 16.56
CA GLN A 756 15.97 -13.33 18.00
C GLN A 756 16.45 -14.77 18.27
N TYR A 757 15.79 -15.78 17.70
CA TYR A 757 16.23 -17.16 17.84
C TYR A 757 17.60 -17.42 17.22
N ASN A 758 17.83 -16.99 15.98
CA ASN A 758 19.13 -17.17 15.31
C ASN A 758 20.26 -16.43 16.02
N LEU A 759 19.99 -15.24 16.55
CA LEU A 759 20.94 -14.51 17.38
C LEU A 759 21.30 -15.30 18.65
N GLY A 760 20.31 -15.94 19.28
CA GLY A 760 20.52 -16.87 20.40
C GLY A 760 21.42 -18.05 20.02
N ILE A 761 21.26 -18.62 18.81
CA ILE A 761 22.16 -19.68 18.31
C ILE A 761 23.60 -19.17 18.16
N LEU A 762 23.79 -17.97 17.57
CA LEU A 762 25.13 -17.40 17.40
C LEU A 762 25.83 -17.16 18.74
N TYR A 763 25.10 -16.65 19.75
CA TYR A 763 25.62 -16.53 21.12
C TYR A 763 25.94 -17.89 21.77
N LYS A 764 25.12 -18.91 21.53
CA LYS A 764 25.32 -20.26 22.08
C LYS A 764 26.62 -20.89 21.58
N ASN A 765 26.91 -20.67 20.30
CA ASN A 765 28.08 -21.25 19.62
C ASN A 765 29.32 -20.36 19.70
N GLY A 766 29.16 -19.05 19.93
CA GLY A 766 30.26 -18.08 19.82
C GLY A 766 30.65 -17.81 18.38
N GLU A 767 29.67 -17.73 17.47
CA GLU A 767 29.87 -17.50 16.05
C GLU A 767 29.60 -16.03 15.70
N GLY A 768 30.60 -15.33 15.17
CA GLY A 768 30.50 -13.89 14.87
C GLY A 768 30.52 -12.98 16.12
N THR A 769 30.49 -13.57 17.32
CA THR A 769 30.58 -12.93 18.64
C THR A 769 31.19 -13.91 19.65
N GLU A 770 31.47 -13.47 20.87
CA GLU A 770 31.91 -14.37 21.95
C GLU A 770 30.77 -15.25 22.45
N LYS A 771 31.09 -16.51 22.83
CA LYS A 771 30.11 -17.45 23.37
C LYS A 771 29.51 -16.89 24.67
N ASN A 772 28.18 -16.77 24.72
CA ASN A 772 27.45 -16.27 25.89
C ASN A 772 26.11 -16.99 26.08
N LEU A 773 26.04 -17.85 27.10
CA LEU A 773 24.86 -18.68 27.37
C LEU A 773 23.72 -17.89 28.04
N GLU A 774 24.02 -16.83 28.80
CA GLU A 774 22.97 -15.96 29.38
C GLU A 774 22.25 -15.19 28.27
N GLN A 775 22.99 -14.65 27.30
CA GLN A 775 22.41 -14.00 26.12
C GLN A 775 21.64 -14.99 25.24
N THR A 776 22.09 -16.25 25.16
CA THR A 776 21.33 -17.31 24.47
C THR A 776 19.93 -17.45 25.07
N VAL A 777 19.84 -17.59 26.39
CA VAL A 777 18.56 -17.73 27.10
C VAL A 777 17.71 -16.47 26.97
N TYR A 778 18.33 -15.28 27.09
CA TYR A 778 17.64 -13.99 26.92
C TYR A 778 16.92 -13.90 25.55
N TRP A 779 17.63 -14.17 24.46
CA TRP A 779 17.07 -14.07 23.11
C TRP A 779 16.10 -15.20 22.78
N TYR A 780 16.34 -16.42 23.25
CA TYR A 780 15.35 -17.51 23.16
C TYR A 780 14.07 -17.17 23.90
N ASN A 781 14.16 -16.57 25.10
CA ASN A 781 12.97 -16.14 25.84
C ASN A 781 12.21 -15.03 25.10
N LYS A 782 12.89 -14.04 24.50
CA LYS A 782 12.25 -13.01 23.67
C LYS A 782 11.51 -13.60 22.46
N ALA A 783 12.14 -14.53 21.76
CA ALA A 783 11.50 -15.23 20.65
C ALA A 783 10.30 -16.07 21.12
N ALA A 784 10.42 -16.75 22.27
CA ALA A 784 9.32 -17.51 22.87
C ALA A 784 8.14 -16.63 23.32
N GLU A 785 8.40 -15.43 23.86
CA GLU A 785 7.38 -14.43 24.22
C GLU A 785 6.54 -13.99 23.01
N SER A 786 7.16 -13.93 21.82
CA SER A 786 6.45 -13.66 20.56
C SER A 786 5.64 -14.86 20.02
N GLY A 787 5.75 -16.02 20.68
CA GLY A 787 5.06 -17.24 20.30
C GLY A 787 5.83 -18.16 19.35
N TYR A 788 7.14 -17.96 19.14
CA TYR A 788 7.92 -18.84 18.25
C TYR A 788 8.20 -20.21 18.88
N GLU A 789 7.63 -21.25 18.29
CA GLU A 789 7.57 -22.62 18.82
C GLU A 789 8.94 -23.29 18.96
N VAL A 790 9.86 -23.01 18.03
CA VAL A 790 11.24 -23.57 18.07
C VAL A 790 12.04 -22.98 19.23
N ALA A 791 11.80 -21.69 19.55
CA ALA A 791 12.44 -21.03 20.68
C ALA A 791 11.88 -21.54 22.02
N GLU A 792 10.56 -21.77 22.12
CA GLU A 792 9.96 -22.40 23.30
C GLU A 792 10.55 -23.78 23.57
N TYR A 793 10.66 -24.64 22.55
CA TYR A 793 11.31 -25.94 22.66
C TYR A 793 12.78 -25.83 23.09
N SER A 794 13.51 -24.89 22.49
CA SER A 794 14.93 -24.67 22.78
C SER A 794 15.14 -24.14 24.21
N LEU A 795 14.22 -23.32 24.72
CA LEU A 795 14.22 -22.85 26.09
C LEU A 795 13.88 -23.98 27.07
N GLY A 796 12.97 -24.88 26.70
CA GLY A 796 12.73 -26.14 27.42
C GLY A 796 14.02 -26.97 27.54
N ASN A 797 14.80 -27.08 26.47
CA ASN A 797 16.11 -27.76 26.49
C ASN A 797 17.13 -27.04 27.39
N CYS A 798 17.13 -25.71 27.41
CA CYS A 798 17.97 -24.93 28.33
C CYS A 798 17.63 -25.24 29.80
N TYR A 799 16.35 -25.25 30.18
CA TYR A 799 15.92 -25.61 31.53
C TYR A 799 16.16 -27.08 31.88
N LYS A 800 15.98 -28.01 30.93
CA LYS A 800 16.27 -29.44 31.12
C LYS A 800 17.76 -29.69 31.41
N SER A 801 18.64 -28.96 30.72
CA SER A 801 20.08 -29.19 30.74
C SER A 801 20.89 -28.21 31.60
N GLY A 802 20.26 -27.15 32.12
CA GLY A 802 20.93 -26.08 32.84
C GLY A 802 21.84 -25.20 31.96
N ILE A 803 21.49 -24.99 30.69
CA ILE A 803 22.33 -24.23 29.74
C ILE A 803 22.00 -22.74 29.86
N GLY A 804 22.91 -21.97 30.48
CA GLY A 804 22.77 -20.52 30.65
C GLY A 804 21.70 -20.11 31.66
N ILE A 805 21.06 -21.07 32.31
CA ILE A 805 20.03 -20.91 33.33
C ILE A 805 20.08 -22.13 34.27
N GLU A 806 19.57 -21.99 35.49
CA GLU A 806 19.47 -23.10 36.43
C GLU A 806 18.56 -24.22 35.89
N LYS A 807 18.94 -25.47 36.17
CA LYS A 807 18.16 -26.64 35.76
C LYS A 807 16.81 -26.66 36.46
N ASP A 808 15.72 -26.74 35.71
CA ASP A 808 14.35 -26.78 36.22
C ASP A 808 13.46 -27.64 35.31
N GLU A 809 13.15 -28.85 35.75
CA GLU A 809 12.39 -29.81 34.94
C GLU A 809 10.92 -29.43 34.80
N ILE A 810 10.34 -28.73 35.79
CA ILE A 810 8.94 -28.27 35.74
C ILE A 810 8.80 -27.19 34.67
N LYS A 811 9.72 -26.21 34.66
CA LYS A 811 9.73 -25.20 33.59
C LYS A 811 10.05 -25.81 32.23
N ALA A 812 10.96 -26.77 32.14
CA ALA A 812 11.23 -27.48 30.90
C ALA A 812 9.95 -28.10 30.33
N PHE A 813 9.20 -28.81 31.18
CA PHE A 813 7.90 -29.40 30.83
C PHE A 813 6.89 -28.35 30.35
N GLU A 814 6.76 -27.21 31.04
CA GLU A 814 5.85 -26.13 30.65
C GLU A 814 6.16 -25.58 29.25
N TYR A 815 7.44 -25.36 28.93
CA TYR A 815 7.86 -24.86 27.62
C TYR A 815 7.71 -25.91 26.52
N TYR A 816 8.01 -27.19 26.80
CA TYR A 816 7.71 -28.27 25.85
C TYR A 816 6.22 -28.36 25.57
N LYS A 817 5.36 -28.19 26.58
CA LYS A 817 3.92 -28.17 26.40
C LYS A 817 3.47 -27.00 25.51
N LYS A 818 3.92 -25.77 25.79
CA LYS A 818 3.59 -24.59 24.96
C LYS A 818 3.97 -24.76 23.49
N SER A 819 5.15 -25.32 23.23
CA SER A 819 5.64 -25.59 21.87
C SER A 819 4.85 -26.73 21.20
N ALA A 820 4.54 -27.80 21.93
CA ALA A 820 3.78 -28.95 21.45
C ALA A 820 2.31 -28.59 21.12
N ASP A 821 1.70 -27.68 21.88
CA ASP A 821 0.34 -27.15 21.65
C ASP A 821 0.25 -26.36 20.32
N LYS A 822 1.40 -25.94 19.76
CA LYS A 822 1.53 -25.33 18.42
C LYS A 822 1.99 -26.33 17.35
N ASP A 823 1.80 -27.62 17.62
CA ASP A 823 2.11 -28.72 16.71
C ASP A 823 3.59 -28.96 16.38
N TYR A 824 4.52 -28.40 17.17
CA TYR A 824 5.95 -28.63 16.96
C TYR A 824 6.36 -30.06 17.34
N LEU A 825 6.76 -30.85 16.33
CA LEU A 825 6.96 -32.29 16.45
C LEU A 825 8.02 -32.69 17.50
N ASN A 826 9.15 -31.98 17.56
CA ASN A 826 10.21 -32.30 18.54
C ASN A 826 9.75 -32.05 19.98
N ALA A 827 8.92 -31.01 20.19
CA ALA A 827 8.34 -30.76 21.50
C ALA A 827 7.28 -31.80 21.88
N GLN A 828 6.47 -32.29 20.91
CA GLN A 828 5.53 -33.39 21.14
C GLN A 828 6.25 -34.67 21.61
N LEU A 829 7.41 -34.99 21.01
CA LEU A 829 8.24 -36.14 21.40
C LEU A 829 8.83 -35.97 22.81
N GLU A 830 9.42 -34.81 23.11
CA GLU A 830 9.98 -34.55 24.45
C GLU A 830 8.89 -34.47 25.53
N LEU A 831 7.73 -33.88 25.22
CA LEU A 831 6.59 -33.87 26.14
C LEU A 831 6.06 -35.29 26.41
N GLY A 832 6.02 -36.14 25.38
CA GLY A 832 5.69 -37.55 25.54
C GLY A 832 6.70 -38.27 26.44
N TYR A 833 7.98 -37.93 26.31
CA TYR A 833 9.05 -38.47 27.16
C TYR A 833 8.90 -38.01 28.62
N CYS A 834 8.57 -36.72 28.83
CA CYS A 834 8.27 -36.20 30.15
C CYS A 834 7.12 -36.95 30.83
N TYR A 835 6.03 -37.22 30.12
CA TYR A 835 4.92 -38.02 30.67
C TYR A 835 5.29 -39.49 30.87
N TYR A 836 6.12 -40.07 30.01
CA TYR A 836 6.55 -41.47 30.13
C TYR A 836 7.41 -41.71 31.38
N LEU A 837 8.35 -40.80 31.69
CA LEU A 837 9.26 -40.93 32.83
C LEU A 837 8.88 -40.12 34.08
N GLY A 838 7.90 -39.22 33.97
CA GLY A 838 7.56 -38.29 35.05
C GLY A 838 8.59 -37.17 35.24
N VAL A 839 9.15 -36.63 34.15
CA VAL A 839 10.13 -35.52 34.20
C VAL A 839 9.37 -34.20 34.20
N GLY A 840 9.46 -33.45 35.29
CA GLY A 840 8.72 -32.19 35.47
C GLY A 840 7.20 -32.35 35.65
N THR A 841 6.70 -33.59 35.67
CA THR A 841 5.27 -33.93 35.80
C THR A 841 5.13 -35.34 36.40
N GLU A 842 3.92 -35.77 36.72
CA GLU A 842 3.67 -37.16 37.14
C GLU A 842 3.67 -38.12 35.93
N VAL A 843 4.10 -39.36 36.14
CA VAL A 843 4.06 -40.41 35.11
C VAL A 843 2.63 -40.58 34.58
N ASN A 844 2.45 -40.49 33.27
CA ASN A 844 1.17 -40.62 32.60
C ASN A 844 1.33 -41.29 31.23
N TYR A 845 1.28 -42.62 31.22
CA TYR A 845 1.44 -43.41 30.00
C TYR A 845 0.37 -43.13 28.94
N PHE A 846 -0.86 -42.80 29.35
CA PHE A 846 -1.93 -42.49 28.40
C PHE A 846 -1.62 -41.21 27.59
N LYS A 847 -1.16 -40.15 28.26
CA LYS A 847 -0.74 -38.92 27.56
C LYS A 847 0.51 -39.11 26.72
N ALA A 848 1.47 -39.91 27.20
CA ALA A 848 2.65 -40.27 26.40
C ALA A 848 2.24 -41.04 25.13
N PHE A 849 1.30 -41.97 25.26
CA PHE A 849 0.73 -42.73 24.14
C PHE A 849 0.10 -41.82 23.08
N GLU A 850 -0.77 -40.89 23.47
CA GLU A 850 -1.44 -39.97 22.54
C GLU A 850 -0.41 -39.10 21.78
N LEU A 851 0.59 -38.56 22.47
CA LEU A 851 1.64 -37.73 21.85
C LEU A 851 2.52 -38.53 20.88
N TYR A 852 2.95 -39.74 21.27
CA TYR A 852 3.76 -40.59 20.40
C TYR A 852 2.97 -41.13 19.22
N LYS A 853 1.67 -41.36 19.38
CA LYS A 853 0.77 -41.70 18.28
C LYS A 853 0.67 -40.58 17.25
N ILE A 854 0.43 -39.35 17.69
CA ILE A 854 0.42 -38.16 16.80
C ILE A 854 1.77 -38.02 16.07
N ALA A 855 2.88 -38.14 16.79
CA ALA A 855 4.21 -38.05 16.20
C ALA A 855 4.48 -39.18 15.18
N ALA A 856 4.05 -40.41 15.48
CA ALA A 856 4.19 -41.55 14.59
C ALA A 856 3.35 -41.41 13.31
N GLU A 857 2.14 -40.86 13.42
CA GLU A 857 1.23 -40.54 12.30
C GLU A 857 1.80 -39.44 11.39
N LYS A 858 2.47 -38.43 11.98
CA LYS A 858 3.26 -37.42 11.26
C LYS A 858 4.56 -37.97 10.64
N GLY A 859 4.84 -39.27 10.80
CA GLY A 859 5.98 -39.95 10.19
C GLY A 859 7.27 -39.92 11.01
N SER A 860 7.24 -39.55 12.30
CA SER A 860 8.43 -39.58 13.16
C SER A 860 8.90 -41.01 13.44
N SER A 861 10.13 -41.35 13.06
CA SER A 861 10.75 -42.64 13.40
C SER A 861 10.93 -42.81 14.92
N VAL A 862 11.31 -41.76 15.65
CA VAL A 862 11.41 -41.77 17.11
C VAL A 862 10.04 -41.96 17.76
N GLY A 863 9.00 -41.28 17.24
CA GLY A 863 7.63 -41.45 17.70
C GLY A 863 7.12 -42.89 17.50
N GLN A 864 7.40 -43.49 16.33
CA GLN A 864 7.06 -44.88 16.04
C GLN A 864 7.78 -45.87 16.97
N ASN A 865 9.07 -45.67 17.23
CA ASN A 865 9.83 -46.49 18.18
C ASN A 865 9.23 -46.41 19.59
N ASN A 866 8.97 -45.20 20.08
CA ASN A 866 8.46 -45.01 21.43
C ASN A 866 7.02 -45.52 21.57
N LEU A 867 6.19 -45.35 20.55
CA LEU A 867 4.85 -45.94 20.50
C LEU A 867 4.92 -47.47 20.47
N GLY A 868 5.89 -48.04 19.75
CA GLY A 868 6.16 -49.48 19.74
C GLY A 868 6.46 -50.03 21.14
N ASN A 869 7.29 -49.32 21.92
CA ASN A 869 7.56 -49.67 23.32
C ASN A 869 6.26 -49.73 24.15
N LEU A 870 5.39 -48.71 24.02
CA LEU A 870 4.13 -48.66 24.77
C LEU A 870 3.18 -49.82 24.42
N TYR A 871 3.09 -50.21 23.15
CA TYR A 871 2.28 -51.36 22.74
C TYR A 871 2.83 -52.69 23.24
N VAL A 872 4.15 -52.90 23.18
CA VAL A 872 4.79 -54.13 23.69
C VAL A 872 4.61 -54.25 25.21
N ASN A 873 4.68 -53.14 25.94
CA ASN A 873 4.55 -53.15 27.40
C ASN A 873 3.09 -53.08 27.88
N GLY A 874 2.13 -52.67 27.04
CA GLY A 874 0.75 -52.39 27.45
C GLY A 874 0.64 -51.13 28.33
N GLU A 875 1.48 -50.14 28.07
CA GLU A 875 1.56 -48.90 28.85
C GLU A 875 0.70 -47.81 28.19
N GLY A 876 -0.37 -47.39 28.86
CA GLY A 876 -1.30 -46.38 28.33
C GLY A 876 -2.27 -46.89 27.25
N THR A 877 -2.14 -48.17 26.84
CA THR A 877 -2.96 -48.88 25.87
C THR A 877 -3.00 -50.37 26.21
N GLU A 878 -3.89 -51.15 25.59
CA GLU A 878 -3.83 -52.61 25.68
C GLU A 878 -2.53 -53.14 25.05
N LYS A 879 -1.95 -54.16 25.70
CA LYS A 879 -0.73 -54.82 25.23
C LYS A 879 -0.96 -55.48 23.87
N ASP A 880 -0.16 -55.10 22.87
CA ASP A 880 -0.23 -55.61 21.51
C ASP A 880 1.18 -55.70 20.92
N GLU A 881 1.81 -56.86 21.10
CA GLU A 881 3.20 -57.08 20.68
C GLU A 881 3.35 -57.08 19.16
N ALA A 882 2.35 -57.57 18.41
CA ALA A 882 2.40 -57.62 16.94
C ALA A 882 2.41 -56.20 16.36
N LYS A 883 1.55 -55.31 16.88
CA LYS A 883 1.54 -53.91 16.48
C LYS A 883 2.80 -53.16 16.92
N GLY A 884 3.31 -53.46 18.10
CA GLY A 884 4.61 -52.95 18.56
C GLY A 884 5.75 -53.33 17.62
N PHE A 885 5.81 -54.59 17.21
CA PHE A 885 6.77 -55.10 16.23
C PHE A 885 6.67 -54.41 14.87
N GLU A 886 5.46 -54.22 14.34
CA GLU A 886 5.25 -53.49 13.08
C GLU A 886 5.76 -52.04 13.15
N LEU A 887 5.54 -51.36 14.28
CA LEU A 887 6.03 -50.00 14.51
C LEU A 887 7.56 -49.94 14.60
N TYR A 888 8.19 -50.90 15.29
CA TYR A 888 9.66 -50.99 15.30
C TYR A 888 10.20 -51.22 13.90
N LYS A 889 9.60 -52.13 13.12
CA LYS A 889 10.02 -52.38 11.74
C LYS A 889 9.93 -51.11 10.89
N LYS A 890 8.80 -50.40 10.94
CA LYS A 890 8.58 -49.14 10.21
C LYS A 890 9.61 -48.06 10.60
N SER A 891 9.95 -47.96 11.88
CA SER A 891 10.94 -47.02 12.39
C SER A 891 12.38 -47.42 12.01
N ALA A 892 12.69 -48.72 12.05
CA ALA A 892 13.97 -49.29 11.64
C ALA A 892 14.24 -49.10 10.15
N ASP A 893 13.22 -49.22 9.29
CA ASP A 893 13.29 -48.96 7.85
C ASP A 893 13.64 -47.49 7.53
N GLN A 894 13.30 -46.56 8.44
CA GLN A 894 13.70 -45.14 8.38
C GLN A 894 15.10 -44.89 8.99
N GLY A 895 15.78 -45.94 9.46
CA GLY A 895 17.14 -45.86 10.00
C GLY A 895 17.24 -45.53 11.49
N CYS A 896 16.16 -45.65 12.28
CA CYS A 896 16.23 -45.44 13.72
C CYS A 896 17.00 -46.59 14.41
N LEU A 897 18.17 -46.27 14.99
CA LEU A 897 19.04 -47.26 15.64
C LEU A 897 18.37 -47.95 16.84
N ASN A 898 17.61 -47.19 17.64
CA ASN A 898 16.88 -47.76 18.78
C ASN A 898 15.84 -48.78 18.31
N ALA A 899 15.10 -48.48 17.24
CA ALA A 899 14.12 -49.41 16.69
C ALA A 899 14.77 -50.65 16.08
N GLN A 900 15.95 -50.52 15.46
CA GLN A 900 16.71 -51.67 14.96
C GLN A 900 17.17 -52.59 16.10
N CYS A 901 17.61 -52.03 17.23
CA CYS A 901 17.89 -52.80 18.44
C CYS A 901 16.63 -53.49 18.97
N GLN A 902 15.50 -52.79 19.05
CA GLN A 902 14.24 -53.38 19.53
C GLN A 902 13.73 -54.47 18.59
N LEU A 903 13.88 -54.31 17.28
CA LEU A 903 13.54 -55.32 16.28
C LEU A 903 14.40 -56.57 16.45
N GLY A 904 15.72 -56.40 16.63
CA GLY A 904 16.62 -57.51 16.95
C GLY A 904 16.20 -58.26 18.21
N TYR A 905 15.82 -57.52 19.26
CA TYR A 905 15.34 -58.12 20.51
C TYR A 905 14.01 -58.86 20.34
N CYS A 906 13.10 -58.31 19.52
CA CYS A 906 11.84 -58.97 19.21
C CYS A 906 12.06 -60.30 18.47
N TYR A 907 12.98 -60.35 17.50
CA TYR A 907 13.33 -61.61 16.83
C TYR A 907 14.06 -62.60 17.75
N GLU A 908 14.91 -62.11 18.66
CA GLU A 908 15.63 -62.97 19.61
C GLU A 908 14.68 -63.66 20.60
N LYS A 909 13.69 -62.91 21.11
CA LYS A 909 12.75 -63.37 22.15
C LYS A 909 11.40 -63.85 21.63
N GLY A 910 11.09 -63.60 20.36
CA GLY A 910 9.78 -63.92 19.76
C GLY A 910 8.66 -62.99 20.23
N ILE A 911 8.93 -61.69 20.37
CA ILE A 911 7.95 -60.68 20.81
C ILE A 911 7.25 -60.11 19.58
N GLY A 912 5.95 -60.39 19.43
CA GLY A 912 5.17 -59.95 18.25
C GLY A 912 5.54 -60.64 16.93
N THR A 913 6.48 -61.59 16.96
CA THR A 913 6.98 -62.39 15.82
C THR A 913 7.44 -63.76 16.32
N GLU A 914 7.66 -64.71 15.42
CA GLU A 914 8.36 -65.96 15.75
C GLU A 914 9.85 -65.70 16.08
N VAL A 915 10.44 -66.56 16.91
CA VAL A 915 11.87 -66.51 17.26
C VAL A 915 12.70 -66.78 16.01
N ASP A 916 13.57 -65.84 15.65
CA ASP A 916 14.45 -65.90 14.49
C ASP A 916 15.81 -65.29 14.82
N LYS A 917 16.72 -66.13 15.33
CA LYS A 917 18.04 -65.66 15.80
C LYS A 917 18.93 -65.13 14.68
N VAL A 918 18.69 -65.55 13.42
CA VAL A 918 19.43 -65.04 12.26
C VAL A 918 19.00 -63.60 11.97
N LYS A 919 17.68 -63.32 11.92
CA LYS A 919 17.20 -61.94 11.77
C LYS A 919 17.52 -61.05 12.96
N ALA A 920 17.57 -61.62 14.17
CA ALA A 920 18.04 -60.90 15.35
C ALA A 920 19.49 -60.43 15.15
N PHE A 921 20.37 -61.33 14.71
CA PHE A 921 21.75 -61.04 14.37
C PHE A 921 21.87 -59.95 13.29
N GLU A 922 21.16 -60.10 12.17
CA GLU A 922 21.17 -59.12 11.07
C GLU A 922 20.70 -57.72 11.54
N SER A 923 19.65 -57.66 12.36
CA SER A 923 19.12 -56.40 12.89
C SER A 923 20.12 -55.70 13.82
N TYR A 924 20.79 -56.47 14.68
CA TYR A 924 21.84 -55.93 15.54
C TYR A 924 23.09 -55.53 14.74
N GLU A 925 23.47 -56.27 13.71
CA GLU A 925 24.60 -55.94 12.82
C GLU A 925 24.43 -54.57 12.18
N ILE A 926 23.26 -54.31 11.56
CA ILE A 926 22.95 -53.02 10.93
C ILE A 926 23.08 -51.86 11.93
N ALA A 927 22.56 -52.03 13.16
CA ALA A 927 22.62 -51.00 14.18
C ALA A 927 24.03 -50.82 14.74
N ALA A 928 24.78 -51.91 14.93
CA ALA A 928 26.14 -51.91 15.46
C ALA A 928 27.14 -51.24 14.50
N ASP A 929 27.00 -51.47 13.20
CA ASP A 929 27.80 -50.85 12.14
C ASP A 929 27.61 -49.33 12.09
N LYS A 930 26.41 -48.86 12.44
CA LYS A 930 26.11 -47.42 12.60
C LYS A 930 26.46 -46.88 13.99
N GLY A 931 27.11 -47.69 14.83
CA GLY A 931 27.68 -47.26 16.12
C GLY A 931 26.82 -47.55 17.35
N SER A 932 25.69 -48.27 17.26
CA SER A 932 24.86 -48.57 18.43
C SER A 932 25.58 -49.46 19.45
N CYS A 933 25.91 -48.91 20.63
CA CYS A 933 26.59 -49.66 21.69
C CYS A 933 25.73 -50.79 22.28
N VAL A 934 24.41 -50.64 22.30
CA VAL A 934 23.46 -51.70 22.73
C VAL A 934 23.50 -52.86 21.74
N ALA A 935 23.46 -52.57 20.44
CA ALA A 935 23.53 -53.60 19.41
C ALA A 935 24.89 -54.31 19.40
N GLN A 936 25.99 -53.55 19.55
CA GLN A 936 27.34 -54.11 19.69
C GLN A 936 27.44 -55.06 20.88
N ASN A 937 26.90 -54.69 22.05
CA ASN A 937 26.85 -55.60 23.20
C ASN A 937 26.05 -56.87 22.91
N ASN A 938 24.88 -56.73 22.28
CA ASN A 938 24.03 -57.89 21.96
C ASN A 938 24.66 -58.81 20.91
N LEU A 939 25.36 -58.25 19.91
CA LEU A 939 26.18 -59.06 18.98
C LEU A 939 27.29 -59.80 19.72
N GLY A 940 27.92 -59.16 20.71
CA GLY A 940 28.90 -59.81 21.57
C GLY A 940 28.33 -61.08 22.20
N ILE A 941 27.11 -60.99 22.75
CA ILE A 941 26.38 -62.13 23.34
C ILE A 941 26.07 -63.20 22.29
N LEU A 942 25.58 -62.81 21.12
CA LEU A 942 25.25 -63.77 20.05
C LEU A 942 26.48 -64.50 19.52
N TYR A 943 27.61 -63.82 19.34
CA TYR A 943 28.89 -64.44 18.95
C TYR A 943 29.46 -65.35 20.04
N GLU A 944 29.35 -64.97 21.31
CA GLU A 944 29.82 -65.78 22.43
C GLU A 944 29.07 -67.12 22.54
N ASN A 945 27.76 -67.09 22.27
CA ASN A 945 26.88 -68.26 22.37
C ASN A 945 26.72 -69.04 21.05
N GLY A 946 27.10 -68.46 19.91
CA GLY A 946 26.87 -69.05 18.57
C GLY A 946 25.40 -69.04 18.18
N GLU A 947 24.71 -67.94 18.45
CA GLU A 947 23.27 -67.79 18.21
C GLU A 947 23.00 -66.90 17.00
N GLY A 948 22.37 -67.45 15.96
CA GLY A 948 22.17 -66.75 14.68
C GLY A 948 23.44 -66.63 13.83
N THR A 949 24.60 -67.02 14.38
CA THR A 949 25.92 -67.04 13.76
C THR A 949 26.79 -68.16 14.37
N GLU A 950 27.98 -68.40 13.83
CA GLU A 950 28.93 -69.35 14.43
C GLU A 950 29.55 -68.78 15.72
N LYS A 951 29.83 -69.65 16.69
CA LYS A 951 30.45 -69.27 17.97
C LYS A 951 31.86 -68.72 17.74
N ASP A 952 32.09 -67.47 18.08
CA ASP A 952 33.36 -66.76 17.92
C ASP A 952 33.65 -65.86 19.13
N LYS A 953 34.44 -66.39 20.07
CA LYS A 953 34.78 -65.68 21.31
C LYS A 953 35.66 -64.44 21.07
N VAL A 954 36.45 -64.42 20.00
CA VAL A 954 37.32 -63.27 19.68
C VAL A 954 36.47 -62.11 19.18
N LYS A 955 35.54 -62.37 18.26
CA LYS A 955 34.58 -61.34 17.82
C LYS A 955 33.69 -60.87 18.96
N ALA A 956 33.25 -61.77 19.84
CA ALA A 956 32.48 -61.38 21.03
C ALA A 956 33.25 -60.33 21.87
N PHE A 957 34.53 -60.61 22.16
CA PHE A 957 35.42 -59.70 22.87
C PHE A 957 35.61 -58.35 22.14
N GLU A 958 35.77 -58.36 20.82
CA GLU A 958 35.88 -57.12 20.02
C GLU A 958 34.63 -56.25 20.14
N PHE A 959 33.44 -56.84 20.03
CA PHE A 959 32.17 -56.11 20.13
C PHE A 959 31.91 -55.59 21.54
N TYR A 960 32.19 -56.39 22.58
CA TYR A 960 32.15 -55.91 23.96
C TYR A 960 33.12 -54.74 24.17
N THR A 961 34.33 -54.80 23.60
CA THR A 961 35.30 -53.71 23.67
C THR A 961 34.78 -52.43 23.01
N LYS A 962 34.21 -52.53 21.80
CA LYS A 962 33.62 -51.38 21.09
C LYS A 962 32.52 -50.71 21.92
N ALA A 963 31.60 -51.49 22.48
CA ALA A 963 30.51 -50.97 23.30
C ALA A 963 31.00 -50.39 24.64
N ALA A 964 31.97 -51.05 25.29
CA ALA A 964 32.55 -50.62 26.56
C ALA A 964 33.31 -49.28 26.44
N ASN A 965 34.01 -49.07 25.32
CA ASN A 965 34.72 -47.83 25.01
C ASN A 965 33.76 -46.64 24.79
N GLN A 966 32.52 -46.91 24.39
CA GLN A 966 31.44 -45.92 24.33
C GLN A 966 30.80 -45.66 25.71
N GLY A 967 31.28 -46.31 26.77
CA GLY A 967 30.79 -46.14 28.14
C GLY A 967 29.58 -47.01 28.51
N TYR A 968 29.20 -47.99 27.69
CA TYR A 968 28.05 -48.84 27.98
C TYR A 968 28.34 -49.81 29.13
N LEU A 969 27.65 -49.63 30.26
CA LEU A 969 27.95 -50.29 31.53
C LEU A 969 27.86 -51.82 31.48
N ASN A 970 26.88 -52.36 30.75
CA ASN A 970 26.74 -53.81 30.59
C ASN A 970 27.91 -54.38 29.80
N ALA A 971 28.34 -53.72 28.71
CA ALA A 971 29.51 -54.14 27.96
C ALA A 971 30.82 -54.00 28.76
N GLN A 972 30.95 -52.98 29.61
CA GLN A 972 32.11 -52.88 30.52
C GLN A 972 32.16 -54.05 31.51
N CYS A 973 31.00 -54.48 32.02
CA CYS A 973 30.91 -55.67 32.86
C CYS A 973 31.26 -56.94 32.08
N GLN A 974 30.69 -57.14 30.88
CA GLN A 974 31.00 -58.30 30.04
C GLN A 974 32.47 -58.34 29.61
N LEU A 975 33.07 -57.20 29.28
CA LEU A 975 34.49 -57.10 28.97
C LEU A 975 35.36 -57.45 30.19
N GLY A 976 34.96 -57.00 31.38
CA GLY A 976 35.59 -57.40 32.64
C GLY A 976 35.51 -58.91 32.86
N TYR A 977 34.39 -59.52 32.51
CA TYR A 977 34.19 -60.98 32.56
C TYR A 977 35.07 -61.72 31.55
N CYS A 978 35.20 -61.19 30.34
CA CYS A 978 36.12 -61.75 29.35
C CYS A 978 37.57 -61.78 29.84
N TYR A 979 38.06 -60.70 30.45
CA TYR A 979 39.41 -60.66 31.03
C TYR A 979 39.54 -61.54 32.28
N ASP A 980 38.48 -61.68 33.10
CA ASP A 980 38.50 -62.57 34.26
C ASP A 980 38.58 -64.05 33.86
N LYS A 981 37.88 -64.44 32.79
CA LYS A 981 37.77 -65.84 32.36
C LYS A 981 38.65 -66.24 31.17
N GLY A 982 39.28 -65.29 30.49
CA GLY A 982 40.03 -65.53 29.26
C GLY A 982 39.13 -65.84 28.05
N ILE A 983 37.99 -65.16 27.93
CA ILE A 983 37.04 -65.34 26.82
C ILE A 983 37.45 -64.41 25.68
N GLY A 984 37.99 -64.97 24.60
CA GLY A 984 38.43 -64.19 23.42
C GLY A 984 39.71 -63.38 23.65
N THR A 985 40.31 -63.47 24.83
CA THR A 985 41.52 -62.76 25.25
C THR A 985 42.27 -63.58 26.31
N ASP A 986 43.51 -63.20 26.62
CA ASP A 986 44.25 -63.79 27.74
C ASP A 986 43.68 -63.34 29.09
N ILE A 987 43.83 -64.18 30.13
CA ILE A 987 43.38 -63.84 31.48
C ILE A 987 44.17 -62.64 32.02
N ASP A 988 43.46 -61.56 32.34
CA ASP A 988 44.02 -60.32 32.90
C ASP A 988 43.16 -59.85 34.08
N LYS A 989 43.45 -60.38 35.27
CA LYS A 989 42.67 -60.11 36.48
C LYS A 989 42.70 -58.65 36.91
N ALA A 990 43.79 -57.93 36.63
CA ALA A 990 43.94 -56.52 36.97
C ALA A 990 43.03 -55.64 36.10
N LYS A 991 42.99 -55.88 34.78
CA LYS A 991 42.03 -55.19 33.90
C LYS A 991 40.59 -55.52 34.21
N ALA A 992 40.29 -56.79 34.53
CA ALA A 992 38.96 -57.19 34.96
C ALA A 992 38.51 -56.39 36.19
N PHE A 993 39.38 -56.25 37.19
CA PHE A 993 39.11 -55.47 38.40
C PHE A 993 38.79 -54.00 38.09
N GLU A 994 39.62 -53.32 37.29
CA GLU A 994 39.39 -51.91 36.95
C GLU A 994 38.11 -51.67 36.15
N LEU A 995 37.77 -52.58 35.22
CA LEU A 995 36.52 -52.52 34.46
C LEU A 995 35.30 -52.71 35.36
N TYR A 996 35.32 -53.71 36.24
CA TYR A 996 34.24 -53.91 37.20
C TYR A 996 34.11 -52.75 38.18
N LYS A 997 35.23 -52.21 38.68
CA LYS A 997 35.25 -51.05 39.56
C LYS A 997 34.60 -49.83 38.90
N THR A 998 35.05 -49.49 37.69
CA THR A 998 34.52 -48.36 36.92
C THR A 998 33.02 -48.50 36.65
N ALA A 999 32.57 -49.71 36.28
CA ALA A 999 31.16 -49.97 36.03
C ALA A 999 30.32 -49.98 37.32
N ALA A 1000 30.84 -50.54 38.41
CA ALA A 1000 30.17 -50.63 39.71
C ALA A 1000 29.95 -49.25 40.36
N GLU A 1001 30.96 -48.38 40.30
CA GLU A 1001 30.90 -46.98 40.75
C GLU A 1001 29.84 -46.17 39.98
N LYS A 1002 29.60 -46.53 38.71
CA LYS A 1002 28.53 -45.96 37.86
C LYS A 1002 27.19 -46.67 38.01
N GLY A 1003 27.06 -47.61 38.95
CA GLY A 1003 25.79 -48.26 39.29
C GLY A 1003 25.51 -49.58 38.56
N SER A 1004 26.47 -50.17 37.85
CA SER A 1004 26.28 -51.49 37.21
C SER A 1004 26.15 -52.59 38.26
N VAL A 1005 24.96 -53.16 38.37
CA VAL A 1005 24.59 -54.16 39.40
C VAL A 1005 25.45 -55.43 39.31
N ASN A 1006 25.58 -56.00 38.12
CA ASN A 1006 26.44 -57.17 37.89
C ASN A 1006 27.91 -56.89 38.22
N ALA A 1007 28.39 -55.67 37.91
CA ALA A 1007 29.75 -55.27 38.23
C ALA A 1007 29.95 -55.07 39.73
N GLN A 1008 28.95 -54.56 40.47
CA GLN A 1008 28.98 -54.46 41.94
C GLN A 1008 29.11 -55.85 42.59
N ASN A 1009 28.32 -56.83 42.12
CA ASN A 1009 28.43 -58.20 42.60
C ASN A 1009 29.82 -58.80 42.29
N ASN A 1010 30.29 -58.70 41.04
CA ASN A 1010 31.60 -59.21 40.64
C ASN A 1010 32.76 -58.52 41.39
N LEU A 1011 32.68 -57.21 41.61
CA LEU A 1011 33.67 -56.45 42.38
C LEU A 1011 33.66 -56.86 43.86
N GLY A 1012 32.47 -57.06 44.44
CA GLY A 1012 32.31 -57.60 45.77
C GLY A 1012 33.01 -58.95 45.92
N ILE A 1013 32.83 -59.84 44.95
CA ILE A 1013 33.49 -61.14 44.89
C ILE A 1013 35.02 -61.01 44.76
N LEU A 1014 35.53 -60.08 43.94
CA LEU A 1014 36.98 -59.86 43.80
C LEU A 1014 37.63 -59.37 45.10
N TYR A 1015 37.01 -58.42 45.80
CA TYR A 1015 37.47 -57.99 47.14
C TYR A 1015 37.39 -59.10 48.18
N PHE A 1016 36.39 -59.98 48.06
CA PHE A 1016 36.21 -61.12 48.95
C PHE A 1016 37.37 -62.12 48.84
N TRP A 1017 37.90 -62.31 47.62
CA TRP A 1017 38.97 -63.27 47.34
C TRP A 1017 40.38 -62.68 47.37
N GLY A 1018 40.52 -61.35 47.28
CA GLY A 1018 41.83 -60.74 47.09
C GLY A 1018 42.42 -61.05 45.71
N ASN A 1019 41.56 -61.24 44.70
CA ASN A 1019 42.02 -61.50 43.33
C ASN A 1019 42.28 -60.17 42.63
N ALA A 1020 43.55 -59.93 42.25
CA ALA A 1020 44.05 -58.67 41.66
C ALA A 1020 43.98 -57.41 42.55
N THR A 1021 43.55 -57.55 43.81
CA THR A 1021 43.57 -56.51 44.84
C THR A 1021 43.78 -57.17 46.20
N GLU A 1022 44.14 -56.40 47.24
CA GLU A 1022 44.20 -56.95 48.59
C GLU A 1022 42.80 -57.38 49.07
N LYS A 1023 42.75 -58.53 49.75
CA LYS A 1023 41.52 -59.05 50.34
C LYS A 1023 40.94 -58.03 51.33
N ASN A 1024 39.68 -57.67 51.15
CA ASN A 1024 39.00 -56.71 52.01
C ASN A 1024 37.52 -57.10 52.19
N LEU A 1025 37.23 -57.77 53.31
CA LEU A 1025 35.89 -58.28 53.59
C LEU A 1025 34.86 -57.15 53.78
N GLU A 1026 35.25 -56.02 54.35
CA GLU A 1026 34.35 -54.87 54.53
C GLU A 1026 33.90 -54.29 53.19
N LYS A 1027 34.82 -54.06 52.25
CA LYS A 1027 34.50 -53.61 50.89
C LYS A 1027 33.72 -54.66 50.11
N ALA A 1028 34.02 -55.94 50.31
CA ALA A 1028 33.28 -57.01 49.67
C ALA A 1028 31.80 -57.00 50.11
N ILE A 1029 31.53 -56.87 51.41
CA ILE A 1029 30.17 -56.75 51.95
C ILE A 1029 29.50 -55.46 51.48
N TYR A 1030 30.21 -54.33 51.46
CA TYR A 1030 29.67 -53.06 50.95
C TYR A 1030 29.15 -53.19 49.51
N TRP A 1031 29.96 -53.76 48.61
CA TRP A 1031 29.56 -53.91 47.21
C TRP A 1031 28.46 -54.95 46.99
N LEU A 1032 28.46 -56.05 47.76
CA LEU A 1032 27.35 -57.00 47.76
C LEU A 1032 26.05 -56.37 48.29
N GLN A 1033 26.11 -55.52 49.32
CA GLN A 1033 24.96 -54.76 49.81
C GLN A 1033 24.43 -53.79 48.76
N LYS A 1034 25.32 -53.07 48.07
CA LYS A 1034 24.94 -52.19 46.94
C LYS A 1034 24.26 -52.96 45.81
N ALA A 1035 24.79 -54.13 45.45
CA ALA A 1035 24.17 -54.99 44.45
C ALA A 1035 22.77 -55.50 44.92
N VAL A 1036 22.62 -55.82 46.20
CA VAL A 1036 21.33 -56.21 46.81
C VAL A 1036 20.31 -55.08 46.85
N GLU A 1037 20.72 -53.86 47.21
CA GLU A 1037 19.89 -52.65 47.14
C GLU A 1037 19.33 -52.45 45.72
N ASN A 1038 20.12 -52.80 44.70
CA ASN A 1038 19.74 -52.75 43.29
C ASN A 1038 19.13 -54.06 42.75
N GLY A 1039 18.90 -55.06 43.61
CA GLY A 1039 18.11 -56.24 43.30
C GLY A 1039 18.84 -57.43 42.66
N ASP A 1040 20.17 -57.51 42.70
CA ASP A 1040 20.94 -58.62 42.12
C ASP A 1040 20.65 -59.98 42.79
N GLU A 1041 20.15 -60.95 42.03
CA GLU A 1041 19.77 -62.27 42.53
C GLU A 1041 20.94 -63.09 43.09
N VAL A 1042 22.15 -62.95 42.52
CA VAL A 1042 23.34 -63.69 42.95
C VAL A 1042 23.94 -63.05 44.21
N ALA A 1043 23.93 -61.72 44.31
CA ALA A 1043 24.38 -61.00 45.49
C ALA A 1043 23.47 -61.24 46.69
N TYR A 1044 22.15 -61.40 46.48
CA TYR A 1044 21.25 -61.86 47.54
C TYR A 1044 21.71 -63.19 48.15
N ASP A 1045 22.08 -64.17 47.31
CA ASP A 1045 22.57 -65.47 47.78
C ASP A 1045 23.94 -65.35 48.46
N ASN A 1046 24.90 -64.65 47.84
CA ASN A 1046 26.24 -64.46 48.39
C ASN A 1046 26.22 -63.73 49.74
N LEU A 1047 25.44 -62.65 49.86
CA LEU A 1047 25.29 -61.91 51.11
C LEU A 1047 24.51 -62.74 52.15
N GLY A 1048 23.53 -63.53 51.71
CA GLY A 1048 22.82 -64.50 52.54
C GLY A 1048 23.78 -65.48 53.23
N ILE A 1049 24.73 -66.04 52.47
CA ILE A 1049 25.77 -66.95 53.00
C ILE A 1049 26.67 -66.22 54.01
N CYS A 1050 27.06 -64.97 53.73
CA CYS A 1050 27.84 -64.17 54.66
C CYS A 1050 27.12 -63.96 56.00
N TYR A 1051 25.81 -63.67 55.97
CA TYR A 1051 24.99 -63.56 57.19
C TYR A 1051 24.75 -64.90 57.90
N GLU A 1052 24.57 -66.00 57.16
CA GLU A 1052 24.40 -67.34 57.75
C GLU A 1052 25.64 -67.77 58.52
N LEU A 1053 26.82 -67.56 57.91
CA LEU A 1053 28.09 -68.06 58.45
C LEU A 1053 28.85 -67.04 59.31
N GLY A 1054 28.45 -65.77 59.28
CA GLY A 1054 29.11 -64.67 60.00
C GLY A 1054 30.46 -64.27 59.39
N ILE A 1055 30.57 -64.27 58.06
CA ILE A 1055 31.84 -64.00 57.35
C ILE A 1055 31.84 -62.54 56.88
N GLY A 1056 32.79 -61.74 57.40
CA GLY A 1056 32.89 -60.31 57.09
C GLY A 1056 31.76 -59.44 57.65
N ILE A 1057 30.73 -60.06 58.24
CA ILE A 1057 29.57 -59.42 58.85
C ILE A 1057 29.06 -60.27 60.03
N ASN A 1058 28.37 -59.65 60.99
CA ASN A 1058 27.80 -60.36 62.13
C ASN A 1058 26.75 -61.40 61.68
N LYS A 1059 26.86 -62.61 62.24
CA LYS A 1059 25.93 -63.72 61.96
C LYS A 1059 24.48 -63.31 62.25
N ASN A 1060 23.59 -63.50 61.28
CA ASN A 1060 22.15 -63.22 61.39
C ASN A 1060 21.35 -64.18 60.50
N GLU A 1061 20.84 -65.25 61.10
CA GLU A 1061 20.16 -66.32 60.37
C GLU A 1061 18.81 -65.89 59.77
N ILE A 1062 18.09 -64.96 60.43
CA ILE A 1062 16.82 -64.42 59.92
C ILE A 1062 17.06 -63.63 58.64
N LYS A 1063 18.05 -62.73 58.64
CA LYS A 1063 18.43 -61.97 57.43
C LYS A 1063 18.93 -62.89 56.33
N ALA A 1064 19.73 -63.90 56.66
CA ALA A 1064 20.18 -64.89 55.67
C ALA A 1064 18.99 -65.58 54.98
N PHE A 1065 18.01 -66.04 55.76
CA PHE A 1065 16.78 -66.66 55.26
C PHE A 1065 15.97 -65.72 54.34
N GLU A 1066 15.78 -64.46 54.73
CA GLU A 1066 15.08 -63.47 53.90
C GLU A 1066 15.79 -63.21 52.56
N LEU A 1067 17.12 -63.12 52.57
CA LEU A 1067 17.90 -62.90 51.36
C LEU A 1067 17.84 -64.11 50.42
N TYR A 1068 17.96 -65.34 50.95
CA TYR A 1068 17.78 -66.56 50.15
C TYR A 1068 16.38 -66.68 49.55
N LYS A 1069 15.35 -66.28 50.32
CA LYS A 1069 13.97 -66.26 49.84
C LYS A 1069 13.81 -65.28 48.66
N LYS A 1070 14.30 -64.05 48.80
CA LYS A 1070 14.27 -63.03 47.74
C LYS A 1070 15.04 -63.47 46.49
N SER A 1071 16.22 -64.07 46.65
CA SER A 1071 17.01 -64.63 45.55
C SER A 1071 16.26 -65.76 44.83
N THR A 1072 15.59 -66.64 45.58
CA THR A 1072 14.78 -67.74 45.03
C THR A 1072 13.53 -67.23 44.30
N GLU A 1073 12.87 -66.19 44.82
CA GLU A 1073 11.74 -65.51 44.16
C GLU A 1073 12.15 -64.89 42.82
N LYS A 1074 13.40 -64.42 42.72
CA LYS A 1074 14.03 -63.96 41.47
C LYS A 1074 14.52 -65.09 40.56
N GLY A 1075 14.35 -66.35 40.97
CA GLY A 1075 14.62 -67.52 40.13
C GLY A 1075 16.05 -68.08 40.22
N TYR A 1076 16.90 -67.60 41.13
CA TYR A 1076 18.26 -68.13 41.26
C TYR A 1076 18.27 -69.51 41.94
N LEU A 1077 18.72 -70.53 41.19
CA LEU A 1077 18.57 -71.93 41.57
C LEU A 1077 19.41 -72.33 42.81
N ASN A 1078 20.63 -71.79 42.97
CA ASN A 1078 21.46 -72.13 44.13
C ASN A 1078 20.87 -71.57 45.44
N ALA A 1079 20.19 -70.44 45.38
CA ALA A 1079 19.47 -69.91 46.54
C ALA A 1079 18.31 -70.80 46.96
N ALA A 1080 17.68 -71.54 46.03
CA ALA A 1080 16.65 -72.51 46.38
C ALA A 1080 17.22 -73.67 47.21
N LEU A 1081 18.47 -74.10 46.93
CA LEU A 1081 19.18 -75.10 47.75
C LEU A 1081 19.52 -74.55 49.14
N ASN A 1082 20.00 -73.30 49.23
CA ASN A 1082 20.29 -72.68 50.52
C ASN A 1082 19.01 -72.45 51.34
N LEU A 1083 17.92 -72.02 50.70
CA LEU A 1083 16.62 -71.84 51.32
C LEU A 1083 16.02 -73.18 51.77
N GLY A 1084 16.11 -74.22 50.95
CA GLY A 1084 15.71 -75.58 51.31
C GLY A 1084 16.50 -76.10 52.51
N TYR A 1085 17.80 -75.81 52.56
CA TYR A 1085 18.67 -76.13 53.69
C TYR A 1085 18.26 -75.40 54.97
N CYS A 1086 17.88 -74.12 54.87
CA CYS A 1086 17.35 -73.35 56.00
C CYS A 1086 16.07 -73.97 56.57
N TYR A 1087 15.10 -74.33 55.71
CA TYR A 1087 13.86 -74.98 56.14
C TYR A 1087 14.11 -76.35 56.79
N VAL A 1088 15.01 -77.15 56.24
CA VAL A 1088 15.34 -78.48 56.77
C VAL A 1088 15.99 -78.41 58.15
N ASN A 1089 16.85 -77.41 58.39
CA ASN A 1089 17.66 -77.30 59.61
C ASN A 1089 17.17 -76.23 60.60
N GLY A 1090 16.13 -75.47 60.28
CA GLY A 1090 15.59 -74.41 61.14
C GLY A 1090 16.48 -73.17 61.23
N ILE A 1091 17.23 -72.84 60.17
CA ILE A 1091 18.14 -71.68 60.13
C ILE A 1091 17.33 -70.44 59.74
N GLY A 1092 17.10 -69.54 60.70
CA GLY A 1092 16.32 -68.32 60.48
C GLY A 1092 14.82 -68.52 60.24
N THR A 1093 14.32 -69.76 60.38
CA THR A 1093 12.92 -70.15 60.18
C THR A 1093 12.59 -71.38 61.03
N GLU A 1094 11.29 -71.72 61.16
CA GLU A 1094 10.88 -72.97 61.80
C GLU A 1094 11.23 -74.18 60.91
N ILE A 1095 11.50 -75.33 61.52
CA ILE A 1095 11.85 -76.55 60.80
C ILE A 1095 10.64 -77.03 59.97
N ASP A 1096 10.79 -77.07 58.65
CA ASP A 1096 9.79 -77.54 57.68
C ASP A 1096 10.47 -78.38 56.58
N LYS A 1097 10.64 -79.67 56.87
CA LYS A 1097 11.35 -80.59 55.96
C LYS A 1097 10.62 -80.82 54.64
N GLU A 1098 9.28 -80.79 54.65
CA GLU A 1098 8.48 -80.99 53.43
C GLU A 1098 8.70 -79.83 52.46
N LYS A 1099 8.63 -78.60 52.97
CA LYS A 1099 8.89 -77.41 52.17
C LYS A 1099 10.33 -77.31 51.73
N GLY A 1100 11.28 -77.69 52.59
CA GLY A 1100 12.69 -77.77 52.24
C GLY A 1100 12.97 -78.72 51.06
N PHE A 1101 12.37 -79.92 51.08
CA PHE A 1101 12.51 -80.88 49.98
C PHE A 1101 11.83 -80.44 48.69
N LYS A 1102 10.70 -79.72 48.76
CA LYS A 1102 10.10 -79.11 47.55
C LYS A 1102 11.06 -78.16 46.84
N TYR A 1103 11.84 -77.37 47.58
CA TYR A 1103 12.85 -76.51 46.97
C TYR A 1103 14.02 -77.29 46.35
N TYR A 1104 14.40 -78.44 46.93
CA TYR A 1104 15.40 -79.32 46.33
C TYR A 1104 14.89 -80.05 45.08
N ASP A 1105 13.61 -80.41 45.02
CA ASP A 1105 13.05 -81.07 43.84
C ASP A 1105 12.87 -80.07 42.68
N LYS A 1106 12.60 -78.80 42.99
CA LYS A 1106 12.47 -77.70 42.01
C LYS A 1106 13.70 -77.54 41.11
N ILE A 1107 14.91 -77.79 41.62
CA ILE A 1107 16.14 -77.67 40.82
C ILE A 1107 16.32 -78.81 39.78
N THR A 1108 15.50 -79.86 39.86
CA THR A 1108 15.51 -81.02 38.93
C THR A 1108 14.35 -80.98 37.93
N GLU A 1109 13.55 -79.91 37.90
CA GLU A 1109 12.46 -79.73 36.94
C GLU A 1109 12.99 -79.45 35.53
N LYS A 1110 12.23 -79.88 34.51
CA LYS A 1110 12.63 -79.84 33.10
C LYS A 1110 13.05 -78.42 32.62
N GLY A 1111 12.32 -77.39 33.05
CA GLY A 1111 12.63 -76.00 32.70
C GLY A 1111 13.95 -75.49 33.29
N SER A 1112 14.29 -75.89 34.52
CA SER A 1112 15.56 -75.52 35.16
C SER A 1112 16.75 -76.24 34.52
N ILE A 1113 16.55 -77.47 34.05
CA ILE A 1113 17.57 -78.24 33.32
C ILE A 1113 17.84 -77.63 31.94
N GLU A 1114 16.80 -77.20 31.23
CA GLU A 1114 16.96 -76.51 29.93
C GLU A 1114 17.70 -75.18 30.07
N PHE A 1115 17.43 -74.41 31.13
CA PHE A 1115 18.17 -73.18 31.46
C PHE A 1115 19.66 -73.42 31.74
N LEU A 1116 20.02 -74.49 32.46
CA LEU A 1116 21.42 -74.76 32.79
C LEU A 1116 22.22 -75.29 31.59
N LYS A 1117 21.57 -75.95 30.61
CA LYS A 1117 22.26 -76.46 29.41
C LYS A 1117 22.93 -75.38 28.56
N SER A 1118 22.49 -74.13 28.63
CA SER A 1118 23.10 -73.04 27.86
C SER A 1118 24.46 -72.57 28.38
N PHE A 1119 24.84 -72.94 29.61
CA PHE A 1119 26.06 -72.44 30.27
C PHE A 1119 27.19 -73.48 30.36
N TYR A 1120 26.95 -74.73 29.96
CA TYR A 1120 27.90 -75.82 30.12
C TYR A 1120 28.10 -76.58 28.80
N ASP A 1121 29.37 -76.76 28.40
CA ASP A 1121 29.74 -77.34 27.11
C ASP A 1121 29.40 -78.86 26.96
N ASN A 1122 28.87 -79.55 27.99
CA ASN A 1122 28.52 -80.98 27.94
C ASN A 1122 27.21 -81.31 28.72
N GLY A 1123 26.08 -81.38 28.01
CA GLY A 1123 24.73 -81.45 28.60
C GLY A 1123 24.27 -82.81 29.17
N GLU A 1124 24.98 -83.93 28.94
CA GLU A 1124 24.56 -85.26 29.44
C GLU A 1124 24.95 -85.56 30.90
N ASN A 1125 25.84 -84.78 31.52
CA ASN A 1125 26.31 -85.02 32.91
C ASN A 1125 25.61 -84.16 33.98
N ILE A 1126 24.91 -83.09 33.61
CA ILE A 1126 24.32 -82.12 34.55
C ILE A 1126 23.21 -82.70 35.43
N LEU A 1127 22.32 -83.50 34.84
CA LEU A 1127 21.21 -84.09 35.59
C LEU A 1127 21.71 -85.07 36.67
N ASN A 1128 22.77 -85.82 36.35
CA ASN A 1128 23.40 -86.74 37.29
C ASN A 1128 24.07 -85.98 38.46
N ASP A 1129 24.73 -84.87 38.17
CA ASP A 1129 25.38 -84.04 39.19
C ASP A 1129 24.36 -83.30 40.07
N LEU A 1130 23.26 -82.79 39.50
CA LEU A 1130 22.15 -82.17 40.25
C LEU A 1130 21.41 -83.18 41.14
N ASN A 1131 21.14 -84.38 40.61
CA ASN A 1131 20.54 -85.46 41.39
C ASN A 1131 21.45 -85.88 42.54
N LEU A 1132 22.76 -85.95 42.33
CA LEU A 1132 23.74 -86.23 43.39
C LEU A 1132 23.69 -85.18 44.50
N VAL A 1133 23.62 -83.89 44.14
CA VAL A 1133 23.50 -82.79 45.11
C VAL A 1133 22.19 -82.87 45.90
N ASN A 1134 21.06 -83.06 45.21
CA ASN A 1134 19.74 -83.22 45.85
C ASN A 1134 19.75 -84.42 46.82
N ASP A 1135 20.31 -85.55 46.39
CA ASP A 1135 20.44 -86.76 47.23
C ASP A 1135 21.31 -86.52 48.47
N LEU A 1136 22.42 -85.78 48.34
CA LEU A 1136 23.28 -85.46 49.49
C LEU A 1136 22.57 -84.54 50.49
N TYR A 1137 21.86 -83.52 50.01
CA TYR A 1137 21.04 -82.65 50.86
C TYR A 1137 19.91 -83.40 51.58
N LYS A 1138 19.23 -84.34 50.90
CA LYS A 1138 18.24 -85.23 51.53
C LYS A 1138 18.88 -86.16 52.56
N LYS A 1139 20.03 -86.77 52.25
CA LYS A 1139 20.77 -87.68 53.17
C LYS A 1139 21.25 -86.98 54.43
N LEU A 1140 21.53 -85.68 54.37
CA LEU A 1140 21.89 -84.87 55.53
C LEU A 1140 20.81 -84.87 56.63
N THR A 1141 19.56 -85.17 56.29
CA THR A 1141 18.41 -85.10 57.21
C THR A 1141 18.17 -86.37 58.04
N VAL A 1142 18.86 -87.47 57.70
CA VAL A 1142 18.57 -88.82 58.19
C VAL A 1142 19.64 -89.33 59.16
N ASN A 1143 20.83 -88.72 59.23
CA ASN A 1143 21.89 -89.05 60.20
C ASN A 1143 22.83 -87.85 60.41
N ASP A 1144 23.43 -87.74 61.59
CA ASP A 1144 24.40 -86.68 61.96
C ASP A 1144 25.76 -86.89 61.26
N ASN A 1145 25.77 -86.78 59.93
CA ASN A 1145 26.76 -87.42 59.07
C ASN A 1145 27.82 -86.42 58.58
N SER A 1146 28.91 -86.30 59.35
CA SER A 1146 30.02 -85.37 59.08
C SER A 1146 30.70 -85.60 57.71
N PHE A 1147 30.61 -86.81 57.15
CA PHE A 1147 31.04 -87.15 55.80
C PHE A 1147 30.21 -86.47 54.70
N VAL A 1148 28.88 -86.40 54.86
CA VAL A 1148 27.99 -85.77 53.88
C VAL A 1148 28.24 -84.26 53.82
N LEU A 1149 28.48 -83.63 54.97
CA LEU A 1149 28.90 -82.23 55.04
C LEU A 1149 30.23 -82.00 54.30
N TYR A 1150 31.21 -82.88 54.48
CA TYR A 1150 32.47 -82.79 53.74
C TYR A 1150 32.27 -82.95 52.22
N GLU A 1151 31.48 -83.92 51.77
CA GLU A 1151 31.20 -84.12 50.34
C GLU A 1151 30.42 -82.94 49.71
N LEU A 1152 29.45 -82.37 50.44
CA LEU A 1152 28.81 -81.12 50.01
C LEU A 1152 29.84 -79.97 49.93
N GLY A 1153 30.73 -79.85 50.93
CA GLY A 1153 31.82 -78.88 50.90
C GLY A 1153 32.68 -79.02 49.66
N LYS A 1154 33.07 -80.26 49.30
CA LYS A 1154 33.85 -80.56 48.10
C LYS A 1154 33.11 -80.20 46.82
N ILE A 1155 31.81 -80.52 46.75
CA ILE A 1155 30.98 -80.19 45.60
C ILE A 1155 30.90 -78.68 45.38
N TYR A 1156 30.66 -77.89 46.44
CA TYR A 1156 30.65 -76.42 46.34
C TYR A 1156 32.05 -75.84 46.07
N GLU A 1157 33.12 -76.50 46.53
CA GLU A 1157 34.49 -76.08 46.26
C GLU A 1157 34.86 -76.20 44.78
N ILE A 1158 34.39 -77.26 44.11
CA ILE A 1158 34.69 -77.52 42.69
C ILE A 1158 33.58 -77.04 41.74
N GLY A 1159 32.38 -76.78 42.24
CA GLY A 1159 31.22 -76.34 41.44
C GLY A 1159 30.60 -77.44 40.58
N LYS A 1160 30.43 -78.65 41.14
CA LYS A 1160 29.88 -79.82 40.42
C LYS A 1160 28.38 -79.97 40.69
N GLY A 1161 27.53 -79.66 39.71
CA GLY A 1161 26.06 -79.67 39.88
C GLY A 1161 25.50 -78.48 40.67
N VAL A 1162 26.36 -77.59 41.16
CA VAL A 1162 26.04 -76.29 41.78
C VAL A 1162 27.09 -75.27 41.34
N ASN A 1163 26.82 -73.98 41.48
CA ASN A 1163 27.86 -72.98 41.22
C ASN A 1163 28.99 -73.11 42.25
N LYS A 1164 30.25 -73.01 41.79
CA LYS A 1164 31.42 -72.97 42.67
C LYS A 1164 31.24 -71.84 43.67
N ASN A 1165 31.13 -72.20 44.95
CA ASN A 1165 30.94 -71.25 46.04
C ASN A 1165 31.83 -71.66 47.21
N LEU A 1166 33.02 -71.09 47.22
CA LEU A 1166 34.02 -71.39 48.25
C LEU A 1166 33.51 -70.98 49.66
N ILE A 1167 32.63 -69.98 49.77
CA ILE A 1167 32.09 -69.50 51.06
C ILE A 1167 31.19 -70.57 51.66
N ARG A 1168 30.31 -71.13 50.82
CA ARG A 1168 29.43 -72.24 51.20
C ARG A 1168 30.23 -73.51 51.48
N ALA A 1169 31.25 -73.79 50.67
CA ALA A 1169 32.18 -74.90 50.89
C ALA A 1169 32.87 -74.78 52.26
N PHE A 1170 33.40 -73.60 52.59
CA PHE A 1170 34.00 -73.31 53.89
C PHE A 1170 33.01 -73.54 55.03
N GLY A 1171 31.76 -73.08 54.89
CA GLY A 1171 30.70 -73.32 55.88
C GLY A 1171 30.45 -74.81 56.13
N PHE A 1172 30.41 -75.62 55.06
CA PHE A 1172 30.26 -77.06 55.18
C PHE A 1172 31.48 -77.76 55.77
N TYR A 1173 32.70 -77.36 55.38
CA TYR A 1173 33.93 -77.87 55.97
C TYR A 1173 34.05 -77.54 57.45
N LYS A 1174 33.65 -76.32 57.84
CA LYS A 1174 33.60 -75.89 59.24
C LYS A 1174 32.64 -76.77 60.04
N GLN A 1175 31.42 -76.97 59.55
CA GLN A 1175 30.44 -77.84 60.21
C GLN A 1175 30.89 -79.31 60.25
N ALA A 1176 31.53 -79.80 59.18
CA ALA A 1176 32.09 -81.15 59.15
C ALA A 1176 33.22 -81.33 60.17
N ALA A 1177 34.12 -80.35 60.29
CA ALA A 1177 35.23 -80.33 61.23
C ALA A 1177 34.74 -80.27 62.69
N GLU A 1178 33.74 -79.43 62.98
CA GLU A 1178 33.09 -79.32 64.29
C GLU A 1178 32.43 -80.65 64.72
N LYS A 1179 31.95 -81.44 63.75
CA LYS A 1179 31.43 -82.80 63.95
C LYS A 1179 32.50 -83.90 63.87
N GLY A 1180 33.78 -83.54 63.96
CA GLY A 1180 34.90 -84.47 64.03
C GLY A 1180 35.34 -85.11 62.71
N CYS A 1181 34.88 -84.63 61.54
CA CYS A 1181 35.33 -85.16 60.25
C CYS A 1181 36.80 -84.82 60.02
N ILE A 1182 37.64 -85.85 59.86
CA ILE A 1182 39.08 -85.72 59.63
C ILE A 1182 39.35 -84.90 58.36
N ASN A 1183 38.76 -85.30 57.23
CA ASN A 1183 38.90 -84.56 55.97
C ASN A 1183 38.30 -83.14 56.02
N GLY A 1184 37.27 -82.93 56.85
CA GLY A 1184 36.71 -81.61 57.13
C GLY A 1184 37.68 -80.72 57.90
N LYS A 1185 38.36 -81.24 58.93
CA LYS A 1185 39.41 -80.54 59.68
C LYS A 1185 40.60 -80.17 58.79
N TYR A 1186 41.04 -81.08 57.92
CA TYR A 1186 42.05 -80.80 56.90
C TYR A 1186 41.64 -79.61 56.03
N LYS A 1187 40.45 -79.66 55.41
CA LYS A 1187 39.98 -78.59 54.52
C LYS A 1187 39.77 -77.28 55.26
N LEU A 1188 39.21 -77.29 56.47
CA LEU A 1188 39.06 -76.10 57.30
C LEU A 1188 40.43 -75.48 57.64
N GLY A 1189 41.39 -76.30 58.08
CA GLY A 1189 42.76 -75.88 58.37
C GLY A 1189 43.46 -75.33 57.13
N TYR A 1190 43.30 -75.98 55.98
CA TYR A 1190 43.83 -75.51 54.70
C TYR A 1190 43.30 -74.12 54.32
N TYR A 1191 41.99 -73.90 54.49
CA TYR A 1191 41.35 -72.61 54.18
C TYR A 1191 41.86 -71.50 55.10
N ILE A 1192 41.99 -71.77 56.40
CA ILE A 1192 42.51 -70.79 57.36
C ILE A 1192 43.99 -70.50 57.08
N LEU A 1193 44.79 -71.53 56.79
CA LEU A 1193 46.23 -71.38 56.56
C LEU A 1193 46.54 -70.48 55.37
N HIS A 1194 45.81 -70.65 54.28
CA HIS A 1194 46.01 -69.92 53.04
C HIS A 1194 45.15 -68.64 52.94
N GLY A 1195 44.45 -68.28 54.01
CA GLY A 1195 43.59 -67.09 54.04
C GLY A 1195 42.41 -67.16 53.06
N ILE A 1196 42.00 -68.37 52.66
CA ILE A 1196 40.88 -68.58 51.75
C ILE A 1196 39.59 -68.24 52.50
N ILE A 1197 38.99 -67.10 52.15
CA ILE A 1197 37.71 -66.57 52.69
C ILE A 1197 37.77 -66.07 54.14
N VAL A 1198 38.63 -66.61 54.99
CA VAL A 1198 38.83 -66.16 56.38
C VAL A 1198 40.22 -65.57 56.59
N GLU A 1199 40.39 -64.74 57.62
CA GLU A 1199 41.72 -64.22 57.97
C GLU A 1199 42.68 -65.37 58.32
N ILE A 1200 43.97 -65.16 58.03
CA ILE A 1200 45.00 -66.14 58.33
C ILE A 1200 45.16 -66.23 59.84
N ASP A 1201 44.83 -67.39 60.40
CA ASP A 1201 45.07 -67.75 61.80
C ASP A 1201 45.94 -69.01 61.80
N LYS A 1202 47.26 -68.78 61.75
CA LYS A 1202 48.27 -69.83 61.59
C LYS A 1202 48.18 -70.87 62.72
N GLU A 1203 47.93 -70.43 63.95
CA GLU A 1203 47.83 -71.30 65.13
C GLU A 1203 46.60 -72.21 65.02
N LYS A 1204 45.43 -71.65 64.73
CA LYS A 1204 44.20 -72.42 64.55
C LYS A 1204 44.28 -73.37 63.36
N ALA A 1205 44.86 -72.92 62.25
CA ALA A 1205 45.08 -73.75 61.06
C ALA A 1205 46.00 -74.93 61.37
N PHE A 1206 47.11 -74.68 62.05
CA PHE A 1206 48.07 -75.71 62.46
C PHE A 1206 47.41 -76.77 63.35
N ASN A 1207 46.66 -76.35 64.37
CA ASN A 1207 45.95 -77.28 65.26
C ASN A 1207 44.96 -78.18 64.49
N LEU A 1208 44.18 -77.61 63.58
CA LEU A 1208 43.23 -78.37 62.74
C LEU A 1208 43.92 -79.33 61.77
N LEU A 1209 45.03 -78.91 61.15
CA LEU A 1209 45.82 -79.75 60.26
C LEU A 1209 46.48 -80.89 61.04
N LYS A 1210 47.01 -80.63 62.24
CA LYS A 1210 47.61 -81.62 63.13
C LYS A 1210 46.62 -82.70 63.54
N GLU A 1211 45.46 -82.30 64.04
CA GLU A 1211 44.38 -83.24 64.38
C GLU A 1211 43.94 -84.08 63.16
N SER A 1212 43.95 -83.48 61.97
CA SER A 1212 43.61 -84.21 60.75
C SER A 1212 44.71 -85.18 60.30
N ALA A 1213 45.98 -84.82 60.48
CA ALA A 1213 47.14 -85.63 60.13
C ALA A 1213 47.27 -86.86 61.05
N GLU A 1214 47.05 -86.66 62.36
CA GLU A 1214 46.95 -87.73 63.37
C GLU A 1214 45.77 -88.67 63.09
N GLY A 1215 44.68 -88.13 62.52
CA GLY A 1215 43.55 -88.89 62.02
C GLY A 1215 43.80 -89.67 60.71
N GLY A 1216 45.01 -89.59 60.12
CA GLY A 1216 45.38 -90.33 58.93
C GLY A 1216 45.04 -89.67 57.59
N ASN A 1217 44.90 -88.34 57.55
CA ASN A 1217 44.79 -87.61 56.27
C ASN A 1217 46.20 -87.31 55.69
N ASP A 1218 46.52 -87.95 54.56
CA ASP A 1218 47.82 -87.85 53.91
C ASP A 1218 48.18 -86.43 53.44
N ASP A 1219 47.20 -85.63 53.03
CA ASP A 1219 47.44 -84.26 52.55
C ASP A 1219 47.72 -83.29 53.69
N ALA A 1220 47.07 -83.47 54.85
CA ALA A 1220 47.38 -82.73 56.07
C ALA A 1220 48.81 -83.04 56.57
N GLN A 1221 49.23 -84.32 56.52
CA GLN A 1221 50.59 -84.73 56.86
C GLN A 1221 51.65 -84.05 55.98
N LYS A 1222 51.41 -83.96 54.66
CA LYS A 1222 52.31 -83.27 53.73
C LYS A 1222 52.43 -81.77 54.03
N ILE A 1223 51.31 -81.11 54.33
CA ILE A 1223 51.31 -79.66 54.62
C ILE A 1223 52.03 -79.37 55.93
N LEU A 1224 51.82 -80.17 56.98
CA LEU A 1224 52.55 -80.00 58.24
C LEU A 1224 54.05 -80.25 58.08
N ALA A 1225 54.45 -81.26 57.30
CA ALA A 1225 55.86 -81.51 57.02
C ALA A 1225 56.53 -80.35 56.26
N GLN A 1226 55.79 -79.62 55.43
CA GLN A 1226 56.26 -78.36 54.82
C GLN A 1226 56.29 -77.21 55.82
N TYR A 1227 55.30 -77.11 56.72
CA TYR A 1227 55.23 -76.09 57.76
C TYR A 1227 56.40 -76.17 58.76
N GLU A 1228 56.76 -77.39 59.17
CA GLU A 1228 57.91 -77.67 60.04
C GLU A 1228 59.25 -77.41 59.35
N GLN A 1229 59.31 -77.45 58.01
CA GLN A 1229 60.50 -77.06 57.24
C GLN A 1229 60.68 -75.55 57.10
N ASP A 1230 59.57 -74.79 57.04
CA ASP A 1230 59.60 -73.32 56.91
C ASP A 1230 59.88 -72.60 58.26
N GLU A 1231 59.52 -73.19 59.42
CA GLU A 1231 59.87 -72.63 60.74
C GLU A 1231 61.38 -72.73 61.07
N ASP A 1232 62.11 -73.68 60.49
CA ASP A 1232 63.56 -73.83 60.66
C ASP A 1232 64.38 -72.83 59.81
N ILE A 1233 63.72 -71.94 59.04
CA ILE A 1233 64.32 -70.89 58.19
C ILE A 1233 64.08 -69.47 58.77
N GLY A 1234 63.54 -69.38 59.99
CA GLY A 1234 63.20 -68.13 60.68
C GLY A 1234 64.37 -67.28 61.23
N GLU A 1235 65.48 -67.13 60.51
CA GLU A 1235 66.45 -66.04 60.68
C GLU A 1235 67.13 -65.76 59.33
N ASN A 1236 66.42 -65.13 58.38
CA ASN A 1236 66.95 -64.06 57.51
C ASN A 1236 65.98 -63.69 56.37
N VAL A 1237 65.90 -62.37 56.13
CA VAL A 1237 65.54 -61.64 54.90
C VAL A 1237 64.14 -61.01 54.81
N ASP A 1238 64.17 -59.67 54.82
CA ASP A 1238 63.18 -58.70 54.31
C ASP A 1238 62.74 -58.98 52.86
N SER A 1239 61.43 -58.90 52.58
CA SER A 1239 60.84 -58.13 51.46
C SER A 1239 59.33 -58.08 51.57
#